data_AF-A0A4V6BJK0-F1
#
_entry.id   AF-A0A4V6BJK0-F1
#
_cell.length_a   1.000
_cell.length_b   1.000
_cell.length_c   1.000
_cell.angle_alpha   90.00
_cell.angle_beta   90.00
_cell.angle_gamma   90.00
#
_symmetry.space_group_name_H-M   'P 1'
#
loop_
_entity.id
_entity.type
_entity.pdbx_description
1 polymer ?
#
loop_
_entity_poly.entity_id
_entity_poly.type
_entity_poly.pdbx_seq_one_letter_code
_entity_poly.pdbx_strand_id
1 'polypeptide(L)'
;MTDLENNQIVEFKIEKFETKFSKINEQYPLIYVKGEDGDILTVRGFKWQVEALWKYETIYCEVYKDATNGKVWLKNKDSRHPYYEIDNTYKFKVVGEKIVTSSNNKNFNVLLLEGEDGDSYEVNLIYGQKYNALKSTFIQCKVTSITSYVRLSQIDSKDPFFVNFNEIVKDNNLEKKYYKLYFEKNSWSTGDDNQLIEQYYSQRSFWVFTFTNKVLLKKLQEHLSRRDFIQAVEVNNLIIIFEEWILNRGIISSFSDEDFKTSTKLKTKTQLENAYSLKSVLEVLCNNPFNLFEDATLFSSKKNFLERFYYLIFYSSIELISYSAFIERLKEVIENIDDTKPNDLYYAKKILSVIKNKKKVFISDNEREYFRLTSSKDPTVEFSEKEIKYLMYSYGELLLCHKINLRENVNILCGQILKLFTKVTSEISQKEKLLFNSYMFFETYKDHLLNIPFEYDSMLRINHTILSEYVKSKNYQNEHWDELEDIYTEAATFSVQLTQRNKSGYEVKYKGMIGFLPTHNIEDNILKKYQFEDCDFTISAKCISLSKPFNLFIVEQVSDINSRANYKYTKPLIVGNLYDAIITGVENFGIFLLTNAGEGLLHIKELFDKNDILDIARDKSILKKIFPKGQKIKVVLIDISSEKKVSFSFSKLKDIDPLYYHEFLEKATHDIIKDDYGKEEIETDTYFDIAQNEKAFCIEQYAMLQFDLDNKIKNFLIARQLYINTKNARSYLINIFTSYLEILLSIRTTIANRSLNNITNIKNEAKKIASSIDKKTIEVFPDSYKLIFFLDIVSLFNETSEDAQKTLFKYVQQYSSESANKDLKTVAKITLANNLLISESQEDAVFCLKNLRLIFDFLSNGILSLEETIEDKNEKDLKTEILSWRNRIQEEESETLEFKSTFFTPVLDEKLSARLQMLSNLPSSDSIKTEISKINGDLAKKAIIHSCFKSLAAFANSNGGTLLIGVNDNNIITGLEKEYKTLSKKDQNRDGYGKKFDALLRDYFGDSFSSLITRKYLKFEEGDVLIIQVQPSIHEVFLLKNDEGKNQEQLYIRNLSSSKELVGSELAKYVRNKHLKILYSSLESNINKVL
;
A
#
# COMPACT_ATOMS: atom_id res chain seq x y z
N MET A 1 0.51 -54.19 -70.43
CA MET A 1 0.70 -52.84 -69.83
C MET A 1 -0.60 -52.21 -69.32
N THR A 2 -1.77 -52.55 -69.86
CA THR A 2 -3.08 -52.05 -69.40
C THR A 2 -3.39 -52.40 -67.94
N ASP A 3 -2.86 -53.52 -67.42
CA ASP A 3 -3.21 -54.06 -66.09
C ASP A 3 -2.32 -53.58 -64.93
N LEU A 4 -1.28 -52.77 -65.19
CA LEU A 4 -0.37 -52.28 -64.13
C LEU A 4 -0.94 -51.07 -63.38
N GLU A 5 -0.90 -51.06 -62.04
CA GLU A 5 -1.42 -49.94 -61.25
C GLU A 5 -0.43 -48.74 -61.20
N ASN A 6 -0.96 -47.53 -60.98
CA ASN A 6 -0.14 -46.33 -60.83
C ASN A 6 0.65 -46.39 -59.50
N ASN A 7 1.94 -46.04 -59.53
CA ASN A 7 2.92 -46.20 -58.42
C ASN A 7 3.28 -47.64 -58.05
N GLN A 8 2.94 -48.64 -58.87
CA GLN A 8 3.38 -50.02 -58.65
C GLN A 8 4.85 -50.20 -59.10
N ILE A 9 5.67 -50.88 -58.30
CA ILE A 9 7.04 -51.26 -58.66
C ILE A 9 7.01 -52.61 -59.36
N VAL A 10 7.50 -52.65 -60.59
CA VAL A 10 7.47 -53.81 -61.48
C VAL A 10 8.86 -54.09 -62.03
N GLU A 11 9.18 -55.37 -62.22
CA GLU A 11 10.43 -55.81 -62.83
C GLU A 11 10.31 -55.82 -64.35
N PHE A 12 11.19 -55.11 -65.05
CA PHE A 12 11.22 -55.09 -66.50
C PHE A 12 12.50 -55.70 -67.05
N LYS A 13 12.38 -56.45 -68.15
CA LYS A 13 13.54 -57.00 -68.87
C LYS A 13 14.24 -55.92 -69.69
N ILE A 14 15.56 -55.87 -69.60
CA ILE A 14 16.38 -54.89 -70.32
C ILE A 14 16.64 -55.39 -71.75
N GLU A 15 16.36 -54.52 -72.73
CA GLU A 15 16.63 -54.77 -74.16
C GLU A 15 17.95 -54.12 -74.60
N LYS A 16 18.22 -52.89 -74.15
CA LYS A 16 19.41 -52.14 -74.55
C LYS A 16 19.77 -51.06 -73.55
N PHE A 17 21.07 -50.82 -73.40
CA PHE A 17 21.59 -49.60 -72.77
C PHE A 17 21.98 -48.58 -73.85
N GLU A 18 21.65 -47.32 -73.61
CA GLU A 18 22.16 -46.19 -74.39
C GLU A 18 22.66 -45.14 -73.43
N THR A 19 23.64 -44.35 -73.85
CA THR A 19 24.10 -43.21 -73.06
C THR A 19 23.61 -41.92 -73.72
N LYS A 20 22.95 -41.06 -72.95
CA LYS A 20 22.50 -39.73 -73.41
C LYS A 20 23.13 -38.61 -72.60
N PHE A 21 23.11 -37.41 -73.18
CA PHE A 21 23.53 -36.18 -72.52
C PHE A 21 22.30 -35.40 -72.05
N SER A 22 22.36 -34.90 -70.83
CA SER A 22 21.35 -33.99 -70.29
C SER A 22 21.46 -32.61 -70.94
N LYS A 23 20.49 -31.71 -70.70
CA LYS A 23 20.54 -30.31 -71.16
C LYS A 23 21.74 -29.52 -70.61
N ILE A 24 22.46 -30.06 -69.62
CA ILE A 24 23.65 -29.47 -68.98
C ILE A 24 24.92 -30.26 -69.36
N ASN A 25 24.90 -31.01 -70.47
CA ASN A 25 26.01 -31.85 -70.95
C ASN A 25 26.46 -32.97 -69.98
N GLU A 26 25.65 -33.33 -68.98
CA GLU A 26 25.96 -34.48 -68.11
C GLU A 26 25.53 -35.79 -68.77
N GLN A 27 26.46 -36.73 -68.82
CA GLN A 27 26.23 -38.07 -69.34
C GLN A 27 25.37 -38.89 -68.35
N TYR A 28 24.30 -39.54 -68.84
CA TYR A 28 23.48 -40.44 -68.04
C TYR A 28 23.06 -41.69 -68.84
N PRO A 29 22.91 -42.86 -68.19
CA PRO A 29 22.41 -44.06 -68.84
C PRO A 29 20.90 -43.97 -69.07
N LEU A 30 20.48 -44.33 -70.27
CA LEU A 30 19.09 -44.55 -70.65
C LEU A 30 18.92 -46.04 -70.96
N ILE A 31 17.98 -46.68 -70.27
CA ILE A 31 17.76 -48.11 -70.35
C ILE A 31 16.45 -48.33 -71.10
N TYR A 32 16.52 -49.11 -72.17
CA TYR A 32 15.37 -49.55 -72.94
C TYR A 32 14.88 -50.85 -72.33
N VAL A 33 13.62 -50.87 -71.90
CA VAL A 33 13.00 -52.00 -71.24
C VAL A 33 11.76 -52.44 -72.01
N LYS A 34 11.50 -53.75 -72.02
CA LYS A 34 10.36 -54.34 -72.71
C LYS A 34 9.16 -54.46 -71.78
N GLY A 35 8.04 -53.85 -72.15
CA GLY A 35 6.74 -54.06 -71.50
C GLY A 35 6.10 -55.39 -71.91
N GLU A 36 5.15 -55.87 -71.12
CA GLU A 36 4.46 -57.16 -71.34
C GLU A 36 3.78 -57.28 -72.72
N ASP A 37 3.35 -56.16 -73.31
CA ASP A 37 2.67 -56.12 -74.61
C ASP A 37 3.64 -56.07 -75.80
N GLY A 38 4.96 -56.09 -75.54
CA GLY A 38 6.02 -56.00 -76.56
C GLY A 38 6.55 -54.60 -76.83
N ASP A 39 5.97 -53.57 -76.21
CA ASP A 39 6.40 -52.17 -76.34
C ASP A 39 7.75 -51.91 -75.66
N ILE A 40 8.57 -51.04 -76.27
CA ILE A 40 9.86 -50.62 -75.72
C ILE A 40 9.70 -49.27 -75.03
N LEU A 41 9.96 -49.24 -73.71
CA LEU A 41 9.92 -48.04 -72.88
C LEU A 41 11.33 -47.63 -72.47
N THR A 42 11.52 -46.35 -72.19
CA THR A 42 12.81 -45.82 -71.75
C THR A 42 12.76 -45.39 -70.30
N VAL A 43 13.70 -45.84 -69.49
CA VAL A 43 13.89 -45.42 -68.11
C VAL A 43 15.29 -44.84 -67.92
N ARG A 44 15.41 -43.76 -67.14
CA ARG A 44 16.71 -43.19 -66.78
C ARG A 44 17.40 -44.09 -65.76
N GLY A 45 18.57 -44.63 -66.14
CA GLY A 45 19.43 -45.44 -65.28
C GLY A 45 20.20 -44.60 -64.25
N PHE A 46 20.65 -45.25 -63.18
CA PHE A 46 21.66 -44.75 -62.26
C PHE A 46 23.07 -44.98 -62.81
N LYS A 47 24.09 -44.30 -62.27
CA LYS A 47 25.45 -44.29 -62.83
C LYS A 47 26.04 -45.69 -63.11
N TRP A 48 25.79 -46.65 -62.24
CA TRP A 48 26.27 -48.03 -62.34
C TRP A 48 25.40 -48.95 -63.23
N GLN A 49 24.27 -48.46 -63.75
CA GLN A 49 23.36 -49.22 -64.62
C GLN A 49 23.69 -48.97 -66.10
N VAL A 50 24.90 -49.36 -66.46
CA VAL A 50 25.42 -49.36 -67.84
C VAL A 50 25.76 -50.80 -68.23
N GLU A 51 25.77 -51.08 -69.54
CA GLU A 51 26.05 -52.43 -70.08
C GLU A 51 27.35 -53.05 -69.55
N ALA A 52 28.37 -52.23 -69.30
CA ALA A 52 29.66 -52.69 -68.79
C ALA A 52 29.65 -53.12 -67.31
N LEU A 53 28.69 -52.66 -66.50
CA LEU A 53 28.71 -52.82 -65.03
C LEU A 53 27.47 -53.54 -64.48
N TRP A 54 26.31 -53.44 -65.14
CA TRP A 54 25.06 -54.02 -64.64
C TRP A 54 25.00 -55.53 -64.89
N LYS A 55 24.90 -56.32 -63.81
CA LYS A 55 24.95 -57.79 -63.85
C LYS A 55 23.58 -58.47 -63.95
N TYR A 56 22.49 -57.70 -63.88
CA TYR A 56 21.12 -58.23 -63.88
C TYR A 56 20.48 -58.04 -65.26
N GLU A 57 19.75 -59.04 -65.75
CA GLU A 57 19.01 -58.94 -67.02
C GLU A 57 17.75 -58.04 -66.91
N THR A 58 17.42 -57.58 -65.70
CA THR A 58 16.20 -56.86 -65.37
C THR A 58 16.48 -55.58 -64.57
N ILE A 59 15.47 -54.72 -64.51
CA ILE A 59 15.47 -53.50 -63.69
C ILE A 59 14.10 -53.27 -63.04
N TYR A 60 14.08 -52.89 -61.76
CA TYR A 60 12.85 -52.51 -61.06
C TYR A 60 12.49 -51.06 -61.32
N CYS A 61 11.29 -50.83 -61.85
CA CYS A 61 10.76 -49.50 -62.16
C CYS A 61 9.38 -49.30 -61.55
N GLU A 62 9.14 -48.09 -61.04
CA GLU A 62 7.82 -47.63 -60.63
C GLU A 62 7.06 -47.07 -61.84
N VAL A 63 5.83 -47.55 -62.02
CA VAL A 63 4.98 -47.23 -63.17
C VAL A 63 4.15 -45.99 -62.88
N TYR A 64 4.22 -45.00 -63.77
CA TYR A 64 3.37 -43.81 -63.71
C TYR A 64 2.47 -43.72 -64.95
N LYS A 65 1.16 -43.59 -64.74
CA LYS A 65 0.13 -43.41 -65.78
C LYS A 65 -0.33 -41.96 -65.82
N ASP A 66 -0.24 -41.31 -66.98
CA ASP A 66 -0.82 -39.98 -67.19
C ASP A 66 -2.35 -40.09 -67.33
N ALA A 67 -3.07 -39.41 -66.43
CA ALA A 67 -4.52 -39.47 -66.31
C ALA A 67 -5.28 -38.93 -67.54
N THR A 68 -4.63 -38.15 -68.41
CA THR A 68 -5.29 -37.46 -69.53
C THR A 68 -5.14 -38.15 -70.88
N ASN A 69 -4.08 -38.94 -71.08
CA ASN A 69 -3.74 -39.54 -72.38
C ASN A 69 -3.32 -41.02 -72.30
N GLY A 70 -3.30 -41.63 -71.10
CA GLY A 70 -2.98 -43.04 -70.90
C GLY A 70 -1.51 -43.41 -71.13
N LYS A 71 -0.63 -42.43 -71.36
CA LYS A 71 0.79 -42.67 -71.61
C LYS A 71 1.48 -43.13 -70.32
N VAL A 72 2.25 -44.21 -70.43
CA VAL A 72 3.02 -44.77 -69.32
C VAL A 72 4.46 -44.23 -69.36
N TRP A 73 4.96 -43.78 -68.22
CA TRP A 73 6.39 -43.50 -68.05
C TRP A 73 6.91 -44.21 -66.80
N LEU A 74 8.20 -44.55 -66.82
CA LEU A 74 8.83 -45.38 -65.80
C LEU A 74 9.83 -44.54 -64.99
N LYS A 75 9.82 -44.71 -63.68
CA LYS A 75 10.83 -44.16 -62.78
C LYS A 75 11.65 -45.29 -62.19
N ASN A 76 12.96 -45.20 -62.33
CA ASN A 76 13.87 -46.18 -61.78
C ASN A 76 13.81 -46.21 -60.24
N LYS A 77 13.58 -47.40 -59.69
CA LYS A 77 13.50 -47.67 -58.25
C LYS A 77 14.32 -48.89 -57.83
N ASP A 78 15.26 -49.33 -58.66
CA ASP A 78 16.08 -50.48 -58.37
C ASP A 78 17.13 -50.17 -57.30
N SER A 79 17.08 -50.89 -56.19
CA SER A 79 18.00 -50.75 -55.06
C SER A 79 19.21 -51.68 -55.13
N ARG A 80 19.36 -52.46 -56.22
CA ARG A 80 20.50 -53.36 -56.41
C ARG A 80 21.71 -52.60 -56.95
N HIS A 81 22.91 -53.01 -56.52
CA HIS A 81 24.19 -52.48 -57.00
C HIS A 81 25.17 -53.64 -57.31
N PRO A 82 25.97 -53.57 -58.39
CA PRO A 82 26.85 -54.69 -58.79
C PRO A 82 27.97 -55.06 -57.81
N TYR A 83 28.28 -54.17 -56.86
CA TYR A 83 29.38 -54.28 -55.89
C TYR A 83 28.95 -54.11 -54.41
N TYR A 84 27.76 -53.56 -54.14
CA TYR A 84 27.39 -53.12 -52.80
C TYR A 84 25.99 -53.61 -52.43
N GLU A 85 25.82 -54.12 -51.22
CA GLU A 85 24.53 -54.54 -50.67
C GLU A 85 24.15 -53.64 -49.49
N ILE A 86 22.85 -53.34 -49.37
CA ILE A 86 22.30 -52.56 -48.24
C ILE A 86 22.57 -53.34 -46.95
N ASP A 87 22.91 -52.60 -45.89
CA ASP A 87 23.29 -53.07 -44.56
C ASP A 87 24.63 -53.80 -44.42
N ASN A 88 25.35 -54.03 -45.52
CA ASN A 88 26.71 -54.59 -45.48
C ASN A 88 27.80 -53.52 -45.34
N THR A 89 28.98 -53.95 -44.90
CA THR A 89 30.13 -53.08 -44.62
C THR A 89 31.24 -53.28 -45.64
N TYR A 90 31.76 -52.19 -46.19
CA TYR A 90 32.82 -52.20 -47.20
C TYR A 90 33.91 -51.18 -46.85
N LYS A 91 35.11 -51.39 -47.41
CA LYS A 91 36.24 -50.47 -47.27
C LYS A 91 36.25 -49.50 -48.45
N PHE A 92 36.32 -48.21 -48.15
CA PHE A 92 36.42 -47.16 -49.16
C PHE A 92 37.68 -46.32 -48.92
N LYS A 93 38.34 -45.90 -49.99
CA LYS A 93 39.57 -45.12 -49.92
C LYS A 93 39.26 -43.62 -49.88
N VAL A 94 39.82 -42.88 -48.93
CA VAL A 94 39.58 -41.43 -48.81
C VAL A 94 40.41 -40.67 -49.84
N VAL A 95 39.73 -39.96 -50.75
CA VAL A 95 40.36 -39.23 -51.86
C VAL A 95 40.27 -37.71 -51.72
N GLY A 96 39.25 -37.18 -51.04
CA GLY A 96 39.06 -35.74 -50.89
C GLY A 96 38.10 -35.34 -49.76
N GLU A 97 37.87 -34.04 -49.61
CA GLU A 97 36.82 -33.48 -48.78
C GLU A 97 36.08 -32.36 -49.54
N LYS A 98 34.80 -32.16 -49.21
CA LYS A 98 34.01 -31.04 -49.72
C LYS A 98 33.01 -30.54 -48.67
N ILE A 99 32.55 -29.30 -48.84
CA ILE A 99 31.48 -28.70 -48.03
C ILE A 99 30.17 -28.80 -48.82
N VAL A 100 29.14 -29.39 -48.21
CA VAL A 100 27.81 -29.51 -48.80
C VAL A 100 26.81 -28.67 -47.99
N THR A 101 26.11 -27.76 -48.67
CA THR A 101 25.06 -26.95 -48.05
C THR A 101 23.71 -27.67 -48.16
N SER A 102 23.03 -27.89 -47.04
CA SER A 102 21.70 -28.48 -46.98
C SER A 102 20.61 -27.48 -47.40
N SER A 103 19.41 -27.98 -47.71
CA SER A 103 18.20 -27.19 -48.02
C SER A 103 17.84 -26.13 -46.98
N ASN A 104 18.33 -26.27 -45.74
CA ASN A 104 18.12 -25.33 -44.64
C ASN A 104 19.32 -24.36 -44.43
N ASN A 105 20.15 -24.14 -45.45
CA ASN A 105 21.34 -23.27 -45.42
C ASN A 105 22.43 -23.65 -44.38
N LYS A 106 22.47 -24.91 -43.94
CA LYS A 106 23.54 -25.43 -43.04
C LYS A 106 24.63 -26.14 -43.85
N ASN A 107 25.88 -25.80 -43.57
CA ASN A 107 27.05 -26.41 -44.20
C ASN A 107 27.51 -27.66 -43.45
N PHE A 108 27.79 -28.74 -44.17
CA PHE A 108 28.31 -30.01 -43.65
C PHE A 108 29.61 -30.39 -44.35
N ASN A 109 30.61 -30.84 -43.60
CA ASN A 109 31.84 -31.38 -44.16
C ASN A 109 31.63 -32.85 -44.53
N VAL A 110 31.96 -33.21 -45.76
CA VAL A 110 31.76 -34.54 -46.33
C VAL A 110 33.08 -35.04 -46.89
N LEU A 111 33.43 -36.29 -46.59
CA LEU A 111 34.56 -36.99 -47.20
C LEU A 111 34.15 -37.55 -48.56
N LEU A 112 35.02 -37.35 -49.55
CA LEU A 112 34.96 -37.98 -50.85
C LEU A 112 35.75 -39.28 -50.79
N LEU A 113 35.08 -40.38 -51.11
CA LEU A 113 35.60 -41.73 -51.05
C LEU A 113 35.63 -42.34 -52.44
N GLU A 114 36.60 -43.22 -52.69
CA GLU A 114 36.73 -44.01 -53.90
C GLU A 114 36.39 -45.47 -53.55
N GLY A 115 35.41 -46.03 -54.26
CA GLY A 115 34.98 -47.43 -54.13
C GLY A 115 35.83 -48.39 -54.98
N GLU A 116 35.67 -49.70 -54.76
CA GLU A 116 36.34 -50.74 -55.57
C GLU A 116 35.82 -50.80 -57.01
N ASP A 117 34.66 -50.22 -57.26
CA ASP A 117 34.06 -50.01 -58.58
C ASP A 117 34.63 -48.78 -59.33
N GLY A 118 35.51 -48.01 -58.68
CA GLY A 118 36.14 -46.81 -59.26
C GLY A 118 35.26 -45.56 -59.28
N ASP A 119 34.06 -45.58 -58.68
CA ASP A 119 33.20 -44.40 -58.55
C ASP A 119 33.46 -43.66 -57.22
N SER A 120 33.03 -42.40 -57.17
CA SER A 120 33.18 -41.52 -56.02
C SER A 120 31.93 -41.51 -55.14
N TYR A 121 32.11 -41.74 -53.84
CA TYR A 121 31.07 -41.77 -52.81
C TYR A 121 31.26 -40.70 -51.75
N GLU A 122 30.19 -40.42 -51.02
CA GLU A 122 30.13 -39.35 -50.03
C GLU A 122 29.73 -39.91 -48.66
N VAL A 123 30.47 -39.53 -47.62
CA VAL A 123 30.10 -39.80 -46.24
C VAL A 123 30.34 -38.56 -45.38
N ASN A 124 29.48 -38.30 -44.41
CA ASN A 124 29.67 -37.21 -43.47
C ASN A 124 30.98 -37.40 -42.70
N LEU A 125 31.73 -36.31 -42.53
CA LEU A 125 32.87 -36.25 -41.64
C LEU A 125 32.36 -36.34 -40.20
N ILE A 126 32.89 -37.26 -39.40
CA ILE A 126 32.51 -37.39 -37.99
C ILE A 126 33.24 -36.32 -37.18
N TYR A 127 32.62 -35.86 -36.09
CA TYR A 127 33.16 -34.82 -35.23
C TYR A 127 34.59 -35.16 -34.77
N GLY A 128 35.53 -34.23 -34.95
CA GLY A 128 36.94 -34.41 -34.58
C GLY A 128 37.83 -35.10 -35.63
N GLN A 129 37.26 -35.71 -36.68
CA GLN A 129 38.06 -36.21 -37.81
C GLN A 129 38.59 -35.04 -38.65
N LYS A 130 39.83 -35.17 -39.15
CA LYS A 130 40.43 -34.21 -40.10
C LYS A 130 40.83 -34.95 -41.36
N TYR A 131 40.48 -34.42 -42.54
CA TYR A 131 40.87 -35.02 -43.83
C TYR A 131 42.37 -35.28 -43.92
N ASN A 132 43.22 -34.35 -43.46
CA ASN A 132 44.67 -34.51 -43.48
C ASN A 132 45.18 -35.77 -42.75
N ALA A 133 44.48 -36.23 -41.71
CA ALA A 133 44.84 -37.44 -40.97
C ALA A 133 44.32 -38.73 -41.63
N LEU A 134 43.31 -38.61 -42.50
CA LEU A 134 42.64 -39.71 -43.19
C LEU A 134 43.02 -39.79 -44.68
N LYS A 135 43.84 -38.87 -45.18
CA LYS A 135 44.21 -38.79 -46.59
C LYS A 135 44.87 -40.10 -47.03
N SER A 136 44.33 -40.72 -48.07
CA SER A 136 44.81 -41.97 -48.64
C SER A 136 44.69 -43.21 -47.74
N THR A 137 43.90 -43.15 -46.66
CA THR A 137 43.55 -44.33 -45.85
C THR A 137 42.24 -44.97 -46.30
N PHE A 138 41.99 -46.21 -45.87
CA PHE A 138 40.70 -46.87 -46.07
C PHE A 138 39.84 -46.74 -44.81
N ILE A 139 38.59 -46.33 -44.97
CA ILE A 139 37.59 -46.29 -43.89
C ILE A 139 36.51 -47.35 -44.14
N GLN A 140 36.02 -47.97 -43.06
CA GLN A 140 34.90 -48.90 -43.12
C GLN A 140 33.57 -48.14 -43.07
N CYS A 141 32.75 -48.33 -44.10
CA CYS A 141 31.43 -47.73 -44.19
C CYS A 141 30.36 -48.82 -44.39
N LYS A 142 29.24 -48.67 -43.67
CA LYS A 142 28.01 -49.41 -43.89
C LYS A 142 27.20 -48.75 -45.00
N VAL A 143 26.67 -49.53 -45.93
CA VAL A 143 25.74 -49.04 -46.96
C VAL A 143 24.35 -48.93 -46.36
N THR A 144 23.81 -47.73 -46.29
CA THR A 144 22.51 -47.46 -45.63
C THR A 144 21.34 -47.48 -46.60
N SER A 145 21.53 -47.06 -47.84
CA SER A 145 20.52 -47.14 -48.90
C SER A 145 21.15 -46.98 -50.26
N ILE A 146 20.59 -47.62 -51.27
CA ILE A 146 21.00 -47.50 -52.68
C ILE A 146 19.80 -46.93 -53.45
N THR A 147 19.96 -45.73 -53.99
CA THR A 147 18.94 -45.03 -54.79
C THR A 147 19.58 -44.51 -56.07
N SER A 148 19.43 -43.23 -56.44
CA SER A 148 20.24 -42.63 -57.51
C SER A 148 21.72 -42.41 -57.11
N TYR A 149 22.05 -42.69 -55.85
CA TYR A 149 23.38 -42.69 -55.24
C TYR A 149 23.42 -43.73 -54.10
N VAL A 150 24.60 -44.22 -53.77
CA VAL A 150 24.85 -45.10 -52.61
C VAL A 150 25.10 -44.22 -51.38
N ARG A 151 24.29 -44.38 -50.32
CA ARG A 151 24.46 -43.67 -49.05
C ARG A 151 25.28 -44.49 -48.07
N LEU A 152 26.28 -43.86 -47.46
CA LEU A 152 27.22 -44.52 -46.56
C LEU A 152 27.14 -43.95 -45.13
N SER A 153 27.46 -44.78 -44.13
CA SER A 153 27.70 -44.36 -42.74
C SER A 153 28.95 -45.03 -42.19
N GLN A 154 29.88 -44.29 -41.58
CA GLN A 154 31.12 -44.86 -41.03
C GLN A 154 30.85 -45.72 -39.78
N ILE A 155 31.64 -46.76 -39.53
CA ILE A 155 31.45 -47.72 -38.41
C ILE A 155 32.48 -47.54 -37.28
N ASP A 156 33.77 -47.43 -37.62
CA ASP A 156 34.87 -47.36 -36.63
C ASP A 156 35.40 -45.93 -36.47
N SER A 157 34.68 -45.09 -35.74
CA SER A 157 35.14 -43.74 -35.41
C SER A 157 35.37 -43.59 -33.90
N LYS A 158 36.60 -43.83 -33.46
CA LYS A 158 37.02 -43.45 -32.10
C LYS A 158 37.36 -41.96 -32.09
N ASP A 159 36.66 -41.16 -31.29
CA ASP A 159 37.02 -39.76 -31.09
C ASP A 159 38.39 -39.68 -30.39
N PRO A 160 39.42 -39.05 -31.01
CA PRO A 160 40.76 -38.98 -30.43
C PRO A 160 40.83 -38.17 -29.13
N PHE A 161 39.80 -37.40 -28.79
CA PHE A 161 39.71 -36.65 -27.55
C PHE A 161 38.81 -37.30 -26.49
N PHE A 162 38.27 -38.49 -26.75
CA PHE A 162 37.49 -39.23 -25.76
C PHE A 162 38.40 -39.74 -24.63
N VAL A 163 37.96 -39.51 -23.40
CA VAL A 163 38.57 -40.02 -22.17
C VAL A 163 37.50 -40.57 -21.25
N ASN A 164 37.87 -41.50 -20.37
CA ASN A 164 36.98 -41.96 -19.30
C ASN A 164 36.96 -40.96 -18.13
N PHE A 165 35.91 -41.00 -17.32
CA PHE A 165 35.79 -40.15 -16.12
C PHE A 165 37.02 -40.21 -15.20
N ASN A 166 37.54 -41.41 -14.96
CA ASN A 166 38.68 -41.65 -14.07
C ASN A 166 40.02 -41.09 -14.57
N GLU A 167 40.08 -40.69 -15.85
CA GLU A 167 41.23 -40.00 -16.43
C GLU A 167 41.19 -38.49 -16.16
N ILE A 168 40.02 -37.94 -15.82
CA ILE A 168 39.81 -36.52 -15.46
C ILE A 168 39.82 -36.37 -13.93
N VAL A 169 39.06 -37.21 -13.22
CA VAL A 169 38.91 -37.18 -11.76
C VAL A 169 39.42 -38.49 -11.18
N LYS A 170 40.48 -38.43 -10.37
CA LYS A 170 41.12 -39.64 -9.81
C LYS A 170 40.40 -40.24 -8.59
N ASP A 171 39.38 -39.57 -8.07
CA ASP A 171 38.65 -40.00 -6.87
C ASP A 171 37.47 -40.93 -7.22
N ASN A 172 37.63 -42.22 -6.90
CA ASN A 172 36.63 -43.26 -7.14
C ASN A 172 35.32 -43.06 -6.36
N ASN A 173 35.32 -42.31 -5.25
CA ASN A 173 34.11 -42.05 -4.48
C ASN A 173 33.24 -41.00 -5.17
N LEU A 174 33.84 -39.96 -5.74
CA LEU A 174 33.13 -38.94 -6.51
C LEU A 174 32.55 -39.52 -7.81
N GLU A 175 33.29 -40.43 -8.46
CA GLU A 175 32.79 -41.19 -9.61
C GLU A 175 31.51 -41.96 -9.26
N LYS A 176 31.52 -42.72 -8.16
CA LYS A 176 30.33 -43.46 -7.70
C LYS A 176 29.16 -42.54 -7.36
N LYS A 177 29.43 -41.41 -6.71
CA LYS A 177 28.41 -40.50 -6.17
C LYS A 177 27.74 -39.64 -7.24
N TYR A 178 28.48 -39.14 -8.22
CA TYR A 178 27.98 -38.14 -9.18
C TYR A 178 27.97 -38.59 -10.63
N TYR A 179 28.63 -39.72 -10.97
CA TYR A 179 28.78 -40.16 -12.36
C TYR A 179 28.17 -41.53 -12.64
N LYS A 180 28.58 -42.59 -11.92
CA LYS A 180 28.13 -43.97 -12.14
C LYS A 180 26.62 -44.17 -12.01
N LEU A 181 25.95 -43.37 -11.17
CA LEU A 181 24.49 -43.45 -10.96
C LEU A 181 23.68 -43.34 -12.26
N TYR A 182 24.19 -42.64 -13.27
CA TYR A 182 23.50 -42.48 -14.56
C TYR A 182 23.61 -43.71 -15.47
N PHE A 183 24.56 -44.61 -15.20
CA PHE A 183 24.80 -45.82 -15.98
C PHE A 183 24.32 -47.10 -15.29
N GLU A 184 23.90 -47.01 -14.02
CA GLU A 184 23.51 -48.15 -13.17
C GLU A 184 21.98 -48.30 -13.00
N LYS A 185 21.15 -47.28 -13.31
CA LYS A 185 19.70 -47.33 -13.10
C LYS A 185 18.89 -47.24 -14.40
N ASN A 186 18.10 -48.29 -14.69
CA ASN A 186 17.01 -48.29 -15.67
C ASN A 186 15.79 -47.45 -15.20
N SER A 187 15.99 -46.21 -14.75
CA SER A 187 14.91 -45.36 -14.22
C SER A 187 14.85 -44.00 -14.91
N TRP A 188 13.78 -43.80 -15.69
CA TRP A 188 13.24 -42.55 -16.24
C TRP A 188 14.20 -41.34 -16.25
N SER A 189 15.05 -41.31 -17.27
CA SER A 189 16.01 -40.25 -17.56
C SER A 189 15.35 -39.04 -18.21
N THR A 190 15.81 -37.83 -17.84
CA THR A 190 15.48 -36.61 -18.58
C THR A 190 16.21 -36.58 -19.93
N GLY A 191 15.80 -35.71 -20.85
CA GLY A 191 16.43 -35.61 -22.19
C GLY A 191 17.95 -35.39 -22.15
N ASP A 192 18.45 -34.67 -21.14
CA ASP A 192 19.88 -34.40 -20.96
C ASP A 192 20.67 -35.62 -20.44
N ASP A 193 20.05 -36.48 -19.62
CA ASP A 193 20.68 -37.70 -19.10
C ASP A 193 20.85 -38.74 -20.23
N ASN A 194 19.85 -38.87 -21.10
CA ASN A 194 19.95 -39.72 -22.30
C ASN A 194 21.02 -39.23 -23.27
N GLN A 195 21.15 -37.91 -23.44
CA GLN A 195 22.21 -37.31 -24.25
C GLN A 195 23.60 -37.64 -23.69
N LEU A 196 23.78 -37.57 -22.37
CA LEU A 196 25.04 -37.94 -21.72
C LEU A 196 25.39 -39.41 -21.95
N ILE A 197 24.42 -40.30 -21.73
CA ILE A 197 24.58 -41.76 -21.88
C ILE A 197 24.94 -42.12 -23.32
N GLU A 198 24.21 -41.57 -24.31
CA GLU A 198 24.47 -41.81 -25.73
C GLU A 198 25.88 -41.35 -26.12
N GLN A 199 26.26 -40.13 -25.72
CA GLN A 199 27.58 -39.57 -26.04
C GLN A 199 28.71 -40.39 -25.43
N TYR A 200 28.54 -40.88 -24.21
CA TYR A 200 29.55 -41.67 -23.52
C TYR A 200 29.71 -43.08 -24.13
N TYR A 201 28.62 -43.83 -24.34
CA TYR A 201 28.70 -45.16 -24.95
C TYR A 201 29.16 -45.11 -26.42
N SER A 202 28.84 -44.03 -27.14
CA SER A 202 29.33 -43.78 -28.49
C SER A 202 30.78 -43.29 -28.54
N GLN A 203 31.50 -43.24 -27.41
CA GLN A 203 32.88 -42.78 -27.28
C GLN A 203 33.13 -41.38 -27.89
N ARG A 204 32.20 -40.43 -27.68
CA ARG A 204 32.31 -39.03 -28.15
C ARG A 204 32.83 -38.14 -27.03
N SER A 205 33.88 -37.35 -27.26
CA SER A 205 34.48 -36.44 -26.26
C SER A 205 33.51 -35.37 -25.70
N PHE A 206 32.42 -35.10 -26.43
CA PHE A 206 31.41 -34.10 -26.06
C PHE A 206 30.64 -34.41 -24.77
N TRP A 207 30.67 -35.67 -24.28
CA TRP A 207 30.03 -36.06 -23.02
C TRP A 207 30.48 -35.17 -21.85
N VAL A 208 31.73 -34.68 -21.88
CA VAL A 208 32.31 -33.80 -20.86
C VAL A 208 31.56 -32.46 -20.80
N PHE A 209 31.20 -31.86 -21.95
CA PHE A 209 30.40 -30.63 -21.96
C PHE A 209 28.99 -30.85 -21.42
N THR A 210 28.35 -31.95 -21.80
CA THR A 210 27.00 -32.30 -21.33
C THR A 210 27.01 -32.55 -19.82
N PHE A 211 28.01 -33.27 -19.32
CA PHE A 211 28.16 -33.55 -17.90
C PHE A 211 28.37 -32.26 -17.09
N THR A 212 29.29 -31.38 -17.51
CA THR A 212 29.58 -30.15 -16.78
C THR A 212 28.46 -29.11 -16.90
N ASN A 213 28.03 -28.78 -18.12
CA ASN A 213 27.11 -27.66 -18.37
C ASN A 213 25.64 -27.96 -18.10
N LYS A 214 25.26 -29.24 -17.97
CA LYS A 214 23.88 -29.62 -17.72
C LYS A 214 23.74 -30.37 -16.40
N VAL A 215 24.47 -31.47 -16.26
CA VAL A 215 24.29 -32.39 -15.13
C VAL A 215 24.85 -31.81 -13.83
N LEU A 216 26.13 -31.41 -13.82
CA LEU A 216 26.77 -30.86 -12.62
C LEU A 216 26.16 -29.51 -12.21
N LEU A 217 25.87 -28.61 -13.16
CA LEU A 217 25.19 -27.34 -12.84
C LEU A 217 23.80 -27.53 -12.24
N LYS A 218 23.00 -28.47 -12.77
CA LYS A 218 21.69 -28.83 -12.19
C LYS A 218 21.84 -29.41 -10.78
N LYS A 219 22.80 -30.31 -10.57
CA LYS A 219 23.10 -30.87 -9.23
C LYS A 219 23.55 -29.80 -8.25
N LEU A 220 24.41 -28.89 -8.67
CA LEU A 220 24.85 -27.77 -7.86
C LEU A 220 23.66 -26.91 -7.42
N GLN A 221 22.75 -26.58 -8.33
CA GLN A 221 21.51 -25.84 -8.00
C GLN A 221 20.60 -26.62 -7.04
N GLU A 222 20.46 -27.94 -7.20
CA GLU A 222 19.68 -28.79 -6.29
C GLU A 222 20.27 -28.77 -4.85
N HIS A 223 21.59 -28.93 -4.70
CA HIS A 223 22.25 -28.91 -3.39
C HIS A 223 22.20 -27.52 -2.75
N LEU A 224 22.42 -26.45 -3.52
CA LEU A 224 22.27 -25.07 -3.07
C LEU A 224 20.85 -24.78 -2.58
N SER A 225 19.83 -25.25 -3.32
CA SER A 225 18.42 -25.08 -2.94
C SER A 225 18.08 -25.83 -1.65
N ARG A 226 18.71 -26.98 -1.42
CA ARG A 226 18.59 -27.77 -0.19
C ARG A 226 19.50 -27.30 0.94
N ARG A 227 20.37 -26.30 0.70
CA ARG A 227 21.40 -25.80 1.63
C ARG A 227 22.39 -26.88 2.09
N ASP A 228 22.63 -27.89 1.25
CA ASP A 228 23.66 -28.91 1.48
C ASP A 228 25.00 -28.40 0.94
N PHE A 229 25.66 -27.54 1.73
CA PHE A 229 26.88 -26.85 1.29
C PHE A 229 28.07 -27.81 1.13
N ILE A 230 28.11 -28.91 1.89
CA ILE A 230 29.17 -29.92 1.77
C ILE A 230 29.13 -30.53 0.37
N GLN A 231 27.95 -30.99 -0.08
CA GLN A 231 27.79 -31.55 -1.42
C GLN A 231 27.90 -30.49 -2.52
N ALA A 232 27.44 -29.25 -2.26
CA ALA A 232 27.63 -28.15 -3.20
C ALA A 232 29.12 -27.83 -3.44
N VAL A 233 29.97 -27.87 -2.40
CA VAL A 233 31.43 -27.70 -2.54
C VAL A 233 32.03 -28.83 -3.39
N GLU A 234 31.64 -30.08 -3.15
CA GLU A 234 32.10 -31.23 -3.95
C GLU A 234 31.74 -31.06 -5.44
N VAL A 235 30.48 -30.74 -5.74
CA VAL A 235 30.00 -30.56 -7.13
C VAL A 235 30.66 -29.36 -7.80
N ASN A 236 30.83 -28.24 -7.08
CA ASN A 236 31.50 -27.06 -7.63
C ASN A 236 32.99 -27.31 -7.90
N ASN A 237 33.67 -28.10 -7.05
CA ASN A 237 35.05 -28.54 -7.31
C ASN A 237 35.12 -29.46 -8.54
N LEU A 238 34.15 -30.34 -8.75
CA LEU A 238 34.07 -31.13 -9.99
C LEU A 238 33.92 -30.22 -11.21
N ILE A 239 33.03 -29.22 -11.16
CA ILE A 239 32.88 -28.24 -12.25
C ILE A 239 34.23 -27.56 -12.56
N ILE A 240 34.95 -27.09 -11.55
CA ILE A 240 36.29 -26.48 -11.73
C ILE A 240 37.24 -27.45 -12.44
N ILE A 241 37.35 -28.70 -11.96
CA ILE A 241 38.23 -29.71 -12.55
C ILE A 241 37.88 -29.96 -14.02
N PHE A 242 36.59 -30.10 -14.33
CA PHE A 242 36.15 -30.36 -15.69
C PHE A 242 36.33 -29.15 -16.63
N GLU A 243 36.02 -27.94 -16.18
CA GLU A 243 36.22 -26.70 -16.97
C GLU A 243 37.71 -26.43 -17.23
N GLU A 244 38.58 -26.63 -16.23
CA GLU A 244 40.04 -26.54 -16.43
C GLU A 244 40.54 -27.60 -17.40
N TRP A 245 40.02 -28.82 -17.30
CA TRP A 245 40.36 -29.88 -18.23
C TRP A 245 39.93 -29.53 -19.66
N ILE A 246 38.72 -28.99 -19.86
CA ILE A 246 38.21 -28.52 -21.16
C ILE A 246 39.13 -27.45 -21.77
N LEU A 247 39.59 -26.49 -20.96
CA LEU A 247 40.51 -25.43 -21.42
C LEU A 247 41.90 -25.97 -21.77
N ASN A 248 42.40 -26.95 -21.02
CA ASN A 248 43.78 -27.45 -21.13
C ASN A 248 43.96 -28.56 -22.19
N ARG A 249 42.95 -29.42 -22.42
CA ARG A 249 43.08 -30.64 -23.25
C ARG A 249 42.69 -30.50 -24.72
N GLY A 250 42.53 -29.27 -25.22
CA GLY A 250 42.43 -29.02 -26.66
C GLY A 250 41.15 -29.54 -27.33
N ILE A 251 40.13 -30.01 -26.60
CA ILE A 251 38.83 -30.36 -27.21
C ILE A 251 38.26 -29.16 -27.96
N ILE A 252 38.39 -27.96 -27.41
CA ILE A 252 37.98 -26.73 -28.10
C ILE A 252 38.76 -26.56 -29.43
N SER A 253 40.04 -26.94 -29.46
CA SER A 253 40.87 -26.87 -30.68
C SER A 253 40.46 -27.89 -31.77
N SER A 254 39.65 -28.90 -31.41
CA SER A 254 39.11 -29.89 -32.35
C SER A 254 37.98 -29.35 -33.24
N PHE A 255 37.36 -28.23 -32.87
CA PHE A 255 36.25 -27.66 -33.62
C PHE A 255 36.74 -27.12 -34.98
N SER A 256 35.88 -27.11 -36.00
CA SER A 256 36.25 -26.62 -37.34
C SER A 256 36.02 -25.10 -37.49
N ASP A 257 35.06 -24.54 -36.75
CA ASP A 257 34.63 -23.14 -36.82
C ASP A 257 35.33 -22.27 -35.76
N GLU A 258 36.03 -21.21 -36.20
CA GLU A 258 36.78 -20.29 -35.32
C GLU A 258 35.88 -19.40 -34.45
N ASP A 259 34.69 -19.02 -34.92
CA ASP A 259 33.74 -18.21 -34.13
C ASP A 259 33.11 -19.07 -33.03
N PHE A 260 32.84 -20.34 -33.35
CA PHE A 260 32.37 -21.31 -32.35
C PHE A 260 33.45 -21.63 -31.31
N LYS A 261 34.73 -21.72 -31.70
CA LYS A 261 35.86 -21.89 -30.75
C LYS A 261 36.00 -20.73 -29.80
N THR A 262 36.02 -19.50 -30.32
CA THR A 262 36.22 -18.30 -29.51
C THR A 262 35.07 -18.10 -28.54
N SER A 263 33.82 -18.27 -28.99
CA SER A 263 32.64 -18.20 -28.13
C SER A 263 32.59 -19.31 -27.07
N THR A 264 32.94 -20.56 -27.41
CA THR A 264 32.97 -21.67 -26.44
C THR A 264 34.09 -21.47 -25.41
N LYS A 265 35.28 -21.04 -25.85
CA LYS A 265 36.40 -20.72 -24.95
C LYS A 265 36.06 -19.60 -23.97
N LEU A 266 35.36 -18.57 -24.44
CA LEU A 266 34.89 -17.48 -23.59
C LEU A 266 33.89 -17.98 -22.55
N LYS A 267 32.89 -18.78 -22.97
CA LYS A 267 31.88 -19.37 -22.06
C LYS A 267 32.51 -20.23 -20.96
N THR A 268 33.37 -21.18 -21.33
CA THR A 268 34.12 -22.06 -20.42
C THR A 268 34.97 -21.23 -19.44
N LYS A 269 35.65 -20.18 -19.91
CA LYS A 269 36.43 -19.29 -19.04
C LYS A 269 35.53 -18.53 -18.04
N THR A 270 34.41 -17.98 -18.49
CA THR A 270 33.45 -17.29 -17.61
C THR A 270 32.83 -18.25 -16.59
N GLN A 271 32.48 -19.48 -16.98
CA GLN A 271 31.97 -20.50 -16.07
C GLN A 271 32.99 -20.90 -15.02
N LEU A 272 34.26 -21.05 -15.42
CA LEU A 272 35.35 -21.32 -14.49
C LEU A 272 35.56 -20.17 -13.49
N GLU A 273 35.56 -18.92 -13.97
CA GLU A 273 35.66 -17.73 -13.10
C GLU A 273 34.50 -17.67 -12.09
N ASN A 274 33.27 -17.96 -12.53
CA ASN A 274 32.10 -18.04 -11.65
C ASN A 274 32.21 -19.17 -10.62
N ALA A 275 32.69 -20.35 -11.03
CA ALA A 275 32.88 -21.49 -10.14
C ALA A 275 33.94 -21.20 -9.07
N TYR A 276 35.01 -20.50 -9.42
CA TYR A 276 36.02 -20.02 -8.47
C TYR A 276 35.47 -18.99 -7.48
N SER A 277 34.69 -18.02 -7.97
CA SER A 277 34.01 -17.04 -7.13
C SER A 277 33.08 -17.74 -6.12
N LEU A 278 32.26 -18.68 -6.61
CA LEU A 278 31.32 -19.45 -5.79
C LEU A 278 32.01 -20.38 -4.78
N LYS A 279 33.18 -20.96 -5.12
CA LYS A 279 33.96 -21.79 -4.19
C LYS A 279 34.28 -21.05 -2.90
N SER A 280 34.79 -19.82 -3.03
CA SER A 280 35.14 -18.97 -1.87
C SER A 280 33.95 -18.56 -1.00
N VAL A 281 32.73 -18.62 -1.54
CA VAL A 281 31.47 -18.37 -0.84
C VAL A 281 31.00 -19.64 -0.15
N LEU A 282 31.02 -20.78 -0.86
CA LEU A 282 30.58 -22.08 -0.36
C LEU A 282 31.43 -22.59 0.81
N GLU A 283 32.75 -22.39 0.77
CA GLU A 283 33.65 -22.75 1.87
C GLU A 283 33.29 -22.01 3.16
N VAL A 284 32.91 -20.73 3.04
CA VAL A 284 32.46 -19.91 4.18
C VAL A 284 31.13 -20.43 4.72
N LEU A 285 30.16 -20.68 3.83
CA LEU A 285 28.84 -21.21 4.21
C LEU A 285 28.93 -22.60 4.85
N CYS A 286 29.89 -23.43 4.42
CA CYS A 286 30.14 -24.74 5.01
C CYS A 286 30.73 -24.65 6.42
N ASN A 287 31.63 -23.69 6.66
CA ASN A 287 32.33 -23.56 7.95
C ASN A 287 31.51 -22.79 8.99
N ASN A 288 30.75 -21.77 8.59
CA ASN A 288 29.99 -20.92 9.52
C ASN A 288 28.71 -20.33 8.88
N PRO A 289 27.62 -21.13 8.79
CA PRO A 289 26.37 -20.68 8.16
C PRO A 289 25.53 -19.72 9.02
N PHE A 290 25.85 -19.54 10.30
CA PHE A 290 25.07 -18.75 11.26
C PHE A 290 25.70 -17.37 11.54
N ASN A 291 27.02 -17.31 11.76
CA ASN A 291 27.75 -16.10 12.16
C ASN A 291 28.63 -15.54 11.03
N LEU A 292 28.20 -15.77 9.79
CA LEU A 292 28.91 -15.38 8.56
C LEU A 292 29.52 -13.97 8.59
N PHE A 293 28.76 -12.98 9.04
CA PHE A 293 29.13 -11.57 8.96
C PHE A 293 29.90 -11.06 10.19
N GLU A 294 30.10 -11.89 11.21
CA GLU A 294 30.90 -11.52 12.40
C GLU A 294 32.41 -11.51 12.09
N ASP A 295 32.86 -12.35 11.14
CA ASP A 295 34.26 -12.39 10.72
C ASP A 295 34.61 -11.22 9.79
N ALA A 296 35.35 -10.23 10.33
CA ALA A 296 35.81 -9.07 9.58
C ALA A 296 36.78 -9.42 8.44
N THR A 297 37.49 -10.56 8.54
CA THR A 297 38.50 -10.94 7.55
C THR A 297 37.89 -11.38 6.22
N LEU A 298 36.60 -11.75 6.23
CA LEU A 298 35.84 -12.18 5.05
C LEU A 298 35.83 -11.16 3.91
N PHE A 299 36.01 -9.89 4.26
CA PHE A 299 35.82 -8.72 3.41
C PHE A 299 37.14 -7.97 3.11
N SER A 300 38.28 -8.56 3.50
CA SER A 300 39.62 -7.98 3.34
C SER A 300 40.10 -7.85 1.87
N SER A 301 39.60 -8.70 0.97
CA SER A 301 39.93 -8.66 -0.47
C SER A 301 38.92 -7.81 -1.24
N LYS A 302 39.40 -6.80 -1.97
CA LYS A 302 38.55 -5.91 -2.80
C LYS A 302 38.07 -6.53 -4.12
N LYS A 303 38.61 -7.69 -4.54
CA LYS A 303 38.26 -8.30 -5.84
C LYS A 303 36.92 -9.04 -5.75
N ASN A 304 35.98 -8.73 -6.65
CA ASN A 304 34.64 -9.33 -6.74
C ASN A 304 33.85 -9.27 -5.42
N PHE A 305 34.12 -8.25 -4.62
CA PHE A 305 33.59 -8.10 -3.27
C PHE A 305 32.04 -8.03 -3.23
N LEU A 306 31.43 -7.22 -4.09
CA LEU A 306 29.97 -7.07 -4.18
C LEU A 306 29.28 -8.36 -4.62
N GLU A 307 29.88 -9.05 -5.58
CA GLU A 307 29.44 -10.36 -6.03
C GLU A 307 29.46 -11.38 -4.89
N ARG A 308 30.56 -11.41 -4.13
CA ARG A 308 30.72 -12.31 -2.98
C ARG A 308 29.65 -12.04 -1.91
N PHE A 309 29.43 -10.77 -1.55
CA PHE A 309 28.40 -10.37 -0.59
C PHE A 309 26.99 -10.75 -1.07
N TYR A 310 26.70 -10.54 -2.35
CA TYR A 310 25.43 -10.98 -2.97
C TYR A 310 25.20 -12.48 -2.79
N TYR A 311 26.14 -13.34 -3.19
CA TYR A 311 25.96 -14.79 -3.10
C TYR A 311 25.85 -15.28 -1.65
N LEU A 312 26.62 -14.68 -0.74
CA LEU A 312 26.54 -14.96 0.68
C LEU A 312 25.14 -14.71 1.24
N ILE A 313 24.53 -13.55 0.96
CA ILE A 313 23.14 -13.28 1.36
C ILE A 313 22.18 -14.20 0.62
N PHE A 314 22.38 -14.41 -0.67
CA PHE A 314 21.45 -15.17 -1.52
C PHE A 314 21.31 -16.63 -1.08
N TYR A 315 22.41 -17.30 -0.70
CA TYR A 315 22.38 -18.70 -0.29
C TYR A 315 22.18 -18.92 1.22
N SER A 316 22.48 -17.91 2.06
CA SER A 316 22.31 -18.02 3.51
C SER A 316 20.85 -17.96 3.97
N SER A 317 20.61 -18.45 5.19
CA SER A 317 19.33 -18.35 5.89
C SER A 317 19.30 -17.06 6.68
N ILE A 318 18.66 -16.03 6.14
CA ILE A 318 18.66 -14.68 6.72
C ILE A 318 18.12 -14.62 8.17
N GLU A 319 17.29 -15.58 8.55
CA GLU A 319 16.73 -15.74 9.90
C GLU A 319 17.78 -16.07 10.96
N LEU A 320 18.84 -16.75 10.54
CA LEU A 320 19.93 -17.22 11.39
C LEU A 320 21.06 -16.20 11.52
N ILE A 321 21.01 -15.14 10.72
CA ILE A 321 22.05 -14.10 10.66
C ILE A 321 21.76 -13.02 11.70
N SER A 322 22.78 -12.63 12.45
CA SER A 322 22.72 -11.46 13.34
C SER A 322 22.48 -10.17 12.54
N TYR A 323 21.43 -9.43 12.89
CA TYR A 323 21.07 -8.19 12.19
C TYR A 323 22.10 -7.08 12.37
N SER A 324 22.82 -7.04 13.50
CA SER A 324 23.86 -6.04 13.76
C SER A 324 25.07 -6.28 12.87
N ALA A 325 25.58 -7.50 12.85
CA ALA A 325 26.69 -7.92 11.98
C ALA A 325 26.35 -7.71 10.50
N PHE A 326 25.10 -8.02 10.10
CA PHE A 326 24.65 -7.75 8.73
C PHE A 326 24.73 -6.26 8.36
N ILE A 327 24.24 -5.36 9.23
CA ILE A 327 24.25 -3.92 8.95
C ILE A 327 25.66 -3.34 8.93
N GLU A 328 26.54 -3.77 9.84
CA GLU A 328 27.95 -3.34 9.83
C GLU A 328 28.63 -3.72 8.52
N ARG A 329 28.51 -4.99 8.08
CA ARG A 329 29.07 -5.42 6.80
C ARG A 329 28.41 -4.76 5.60
N LEU A 330 27.10 -4.52 5.65
CA LEU A 330 26.42 -3.79 4.59
C LEU A 330 26.92 -2.34 4.47
N LYS A 331 27.23 -1.65 5.58
CA LYS A 331 27.82 -0.31 5.54
C LYS A 331 29.20 -0.33 4.87
N GLU A 332 30.06 -1.27 5.24
CA GLU A 332 31.37 -1.47 4.57
C GLU A 332 31.21 -1.72 3.08
N VAL A 333 30.20 -2.51 2.69
CA VAL A 333 29.88 -2.77 1.28
C VAL A 333 29.46 -1.49 0.57
N ILE A 334 28.57 -0.71 1.19
CA ILE A 334 28.04 0.54 0.64
C ILE A 334 29.13 1.59 0.43
N GLU A 335 30.09 1.71 1.34
CA GLU A 335 31.23 2.63 1.20
C GLU A 335 32.09 2.32 -0.02
N ASN A 336 32.21 1.03 -0.39
CA ASN A 336 33.01 0.58 -1.52
C ASN A 336 32.25 0.54 -2.86
N ILE A 337 30.95 0.84 -2.89
CA ILE A 337 30.19 0.94 -4.15
C ILE A 337 30.62 2.19 -4.91
N ASP A 338 31.07 1.98 -6.14
CA ASP A 338 31.29 3.01 -7.15
C ASP A 338 30.12 3.01 -8.14
N ASP A 339 29.25 4.01 -8.05
CA ASP A 339 28.04 4.13 -8.86
C ASP A 339 28.33 4.42 -10.34
N THR A 340 29.57 4.80 -10.69
CA THR A 340 30.02 4.96 -12.08
C THR A 340 30.34 3.63 -12.75
N LYS A 341 30.58 2.55 -12.00
CA LYS A 341 30.90 1.23 -12.53
C LYS A 341 29.63 0.40 -12.80
N PRO A 342 29.35 0.00 -14.05
CA PRO A 342 28.15 -0.78 -14.38
C PRO A 342 28.04 -2.11 -13.61
N ASN A 343 29.17 -2.76 -13.34
CA ASN A 343 29.22 -4.02 -12.61
C ASN A 343 28.83 -3.84 -11.13
N ASP A 344 29.30 -2.78 -10.49
CA ASP A 344 29.00 -2.50 -9.08
C ASP A 344 27.52 -2.13 -8.91
N LEU A 345 26.97 -1.32 -9.82
CA LEU A 345 25.56 -0.99 -9.86
C LEU A 345 24.68 -2.24 -10.12
N TYR A 346 25.14 -3.15 -10.97
CA TYR A 346 24.45 -4.43 -11.25
C TYR A 346 24.34 -5.29 -9.99
N TYR A 347 25.44 -5.52 -9.28
CA TYR A 347 25.41 -6.30 -8.04
C TYR A 347 24.69 -5.56 -6.90
N ALA A 348 24.80 -4.23 -6.80
CA ALA A 348 24.04 -3.44 -5.82
C ALA A 348 22.52 -3.60 -6.02
N LYS A 349 22.02 -3.54 -7.27
CA LYS A 349 20.60 -3.79 -7.58
C LYS A 349 20.18 -5.24 -7.26
N LYS A 350 21.06 -6.21 -7.49
CA LYS A 350 20.81 -7.61 -7.09
C LYS A 350 20.75 -7.78 -5.58
N ILE A 351 21.67 -7.20 -4.83
CA ILE A 351 21.68 -7.21 -3.35
C ILE A 351 20.37 -6.58 -2.85
N LEU A 352 19.98 -5.43 -3.41
CA LEU A 352 18.73 -4.76 -3.08
C LEU A 352 17.51 -5.68 -3.27
N SER A 353 17.41 -6.33 -4.44
CA SER A 353 16.34 -7.28 -4.75
C SER A 353 16.29 -8.45 -3.77
N VAL A 354 17.46 -9.00 -3.40
CA VAL A 354 17.53 -10.10 -2.43
C VAL A 354 17.10 -9.65 -1.03
N ILE A 355 17.57 -8.49 -0.54
CA ILE A 355 17.16 -7.95 0.76
C ILE A 355 15.63 -7.73 0.78
N LYS A 356 15.10 -7.06 -0.24
CA LYS A 356 13.66 -6.76 -0.38
C LYS A 356 12.79 -8.02 -0.37
N ASN A 357 13.26 -9.11 -0.99
CA ASN A 357 12.53 -10.38 -1.04
C ASN A 357 12.71 -11.21 0.24
N LYS A 358 13.93 -11.32 0.77
CA LYS A 358 14.23 -12.17 1.93
C LYS A 358 13.73 -11.60 3.24
N LYS A 359 13.70 -10.27 3.41
CA LYS A 359 13.12 -9.65 4.62
C LYS A 359 11.65 -10.04 4.82
N LYS A 360 10.97 -10.53 3.77
CA LYS A 360 9.57 -10.94 3.85
C LYS A 360 9.28 -12.12 4.75
N VAL A 361 10.28 -12.93 5.07
CA VAL A 361 10.13 -14.07 5.97
C VAL A 361 9.83 -13.64 7.41
N PHE A 362 10.22 -12.43 7.80
CA PHE A 362 10.11 -11.95 9.18
C PHE A 362 8.71 -11.47 9.59
N ILE A 363 7.87 -11.08 8.65
CA ILE A 363 6.55 -10.51 8.91
C ILE A 363 5.56 -11.10 7.91
N SER A 364 4.45 -11.65 8.40
CA SER A 364 3.36 -12.20 7.57
C SER A 364 2.71 -11.13 6.70
N ASP A 365 2.07 -11.53 5.59
CA ASP A 365 1.33 -10.58 4.74
C ASP A 365 0.20 -9.87 5.50
N ASN A 366 -0.42 -10.56 6.46
CA ASN A 366 -1.36 -9.94 7.38
C ASN A 366 -0.67 -8.90 8.28
N GLU A 367 0.45 -9.18 8.93
CA GLU A 367 1.11 -8.18 9.79
C GLU A 367 1.63 -6.95 9.01
N ARG A 368 1.88 -7.09 7.69
CA ARG A 368 2.23 -5.97 6.80
C ARG A 368 1.05 -5.09 6.44
N GLU A 369 -0.10 -5.70 6.15
CA GLU A 369 -1.34 -4.99 5.82
C GLU A 369 -2.11 -4.52 7.08
N TYR A 370 -1.89 -5.18 8.21
CA TYR A 370 -2.60 -5.02 9.48
C TYR A 370 -1.63 -4.72 10.61
N PHE A 371 -0.73 -3.75 10.44
CA PHE A 371 -0.08 -3.15 11.59
C PHE A 371 -1.15 -2.41 12.42
N ARG A 372 -1.92 -3.18 13.19
CA ARG A 372 -3.07 -2.73 13.95
C ARG A 372 -2.54 -2.00 15.16
N LEU A 373 -2.83 -0.70 15.27
CA LEU A 373 -2.76 0.00 16.56
C LEU A 373 -3.97 -0.32 17.46
N THR A 374 -4.75 -1.36 17.18
CA THR A 374 -5.80 -1.79 18.11
C THR A 374 -5.16 -2.43 19.33
N SER A 375 -5.19 -1.65 20.42
CA SER A 375 -4.92 -2.01 21.81
C SER A 375 -3.56 -2.57 22.14
N SER A 376 -2.65 -1.66 22.49
CA SER A 376 -1.83 -1.88 23.66
C SER A 376 -1.70 -0.56 24.43
N LYS A 377 -2.54 -0.39 25.46
CA LYS A 377 -2.11 0.23 26.73
C LYS A 377 -1.17 -0.74 27.47
N ASP A 378 -0.42 -1.57 26.77
CA ASP A 378 0.72 -2.25 27.37
C ASP A 378 1.87 -1.25 27.23
N PRO A 379 2.32 -0.60 28.31
CA PRO A 379 3.45 0.34 28.28
C PRO A 379 4.78 -0.35 27.92
N THR A 380 4.75 -1.65 27.58
CA THR A 380 5.90 -2.53 27.34
C THR A 380 5.80 -3.26 26.00
N VAL A 381 5.25 -2.65 24.94
CA VAL A 381 5.36 -3.24 23.60
C VAL A 381 6.72 -2.92 23.00
N GLU A 382 7.69 -3.78 23.27
CA GLU A 382 8.94 -3.83 22.51
C GLU A 382 8.72 -4.55 21.17
N PHE A 383 9.59 -4.28 20.19
CA PHE A 383 9.60 -5.09 18.98
C PHE A 383 10.00 -6.52 19.30
N SER A 384 9.28 -7.50 18.74
CA SER A 384 9.74 -8.89 18.76
C SER A 384 11.04 -9.04 17.95
N GLU A 385 11.81 -10.09 18.20
CA GLU A 385 13.08 -10.33 17.48
C GLU A 385 12.90 -10.35 15.95
N LYS A 386 11.79 -10.94 15.46
CA LYS A 386 11.45 -10.95 14.03
C LYS A 386 11.19 -9.54 13.50
N GLU A 387 10.49 -8.69 14.24
CA GLU A 387 10.21 -7.31 13.86
C GLU A 387 11.47 -6.45 13.86
N ILE A 388 12.38 -6.65 14.84
CA ILE A 388 13.70 -6.01 14.83
C ILE A 388 14.47 -6.42 13.57
N LYS A 389 14.50 -7.72 13.24
CA LYS A 389 15.12 -8.17 11.99
C LYS A 389 14.49 -7.49 10.77
N TYR A 390 13.17 -7.46 10.65
CA TYR A 390 12.50 -6.77 9.53
C TYR A 390 12.86 -5.28 9.45
N LEU A 391 12.86 -4.58 10.58
CA LEU A 391 13.23 -3.17 10.70
C LEU A 391 14.66 -2.95 10.23
N MET A 392 15.60 -3.77 10.70
CA MET A 392 17.02 -3.69 10.37
C MET A 392 17.28 -4.01 8.89
N TYR A 393 16.68 -5.06 8.33
CA TYR A 393 16.82 -5.34 6.89
C TYR A 393 16.17 -4.24 6.03
N SER A 394 15.08 -3.60 6.48
CA SER A 394 14.50 -2.44 5.80
C SER A 394 15.40 -1.21 5.88
N TYR A 395 16.10 -1.01 7.00
CA TYR A 395 17.12 0.02 7.13
C TYR A 395 18.33 -0.24 6.23
N GLY A 396 18.77 -1.50 6.09
CA GLY A 396 19.79 -1.88 5.12
C GLY A 396 19.37 -1.61 3.68
N GLU A 397 18.11 -1.92 3.33
CA GLU A 397 17.51 -1.58 2.03
C GLU A 397 17.53 -0.06 1.77
N LEU A 398 17.19 0.74 2.79
CA LEU A 398 17.20 2.20 2.74
C LEU A 398 18.60 2.75 2.44
N LEU A 399 19.61 2.30 3.19
CA LEU A 399 21.00 2.74 3.01
C LEU A 399 21.51 2.42 1.60
N LEU A 400 21.19 1.23 1.09
CA LEU A 400 21.59 0.82 -0.25
C LEU A 400 20.87 1.65 -1.33
N CYS A 401 19.56 1.88 -1.21
CA CYS A 401 18.81 2.74 -2.12
C CYS A 401 19.36 4.17 -2.16
N HIS A 402 19.74 4.71 -1.00
CA HIS A 402 20.36 6.03 -0.90
C HIS A 402 21.69 6.09 -1.65
N LYS A 403 22.56 5.09 -1.46
CA LYS A 403 23.86 5.02 -2.13
C LYS A 403 23.75 4.95 -3.66
N ILE A 404 22.77 4.23 -4.19
CA ILE A 404 22.57 4.11 -5.65
C ILE A 404 21.55 5.11 -6.22
N ASN A 405 21.20 6.15 -5.45
CA ASN A 405 20.33 7.27 -5.85
C ASN A 405 18.93 6.89 -6.35
N LEU A 406 18.29 5.89 -5.72
CA LEU A 406 16.87 5.54 -5.95
C LEU A 406 15.96 6.35 -5.02
N ARG A 407 15.71 7.61 -5.37
CA ARG A 407 15.08 8.62 -4.49
C ARG A 407 13.68 8.22 -4.02
N GLU A 408 12.86 7.68 -4.92
CA GLU A 408 11.49 7.24 -4.62
C GLU A 408 11.48 6.14 -3.56
N ASN A 409 12.39 5.16 -3.70
CA ASN A 409 12.52 4.08 -2.72
C ASN A 409 12.97 4.61 -1.36
N VAL A 410 13.90 5.58 -1.33
CA VAL A 410 14.41 6.13 -0.07
C VAL A 410 13.29 6.80 0.71
N ASN A 411 12.51 7.68 0.07
CA ASN A 411 11.40 8.35 0.73
C ASN A 411 10.34 7.34 1.20
N ILE A 412 9.94 6.39 0.35
CA ILE A 412 8.98 5.34 0.74
C ILE A 412 9.49 4.50 1.93
N LEU A 413 10.74 4.05 1.91
CA LEU A 413 11.31 3.25 3.00
C LEU A 413 11.44 4.06 4.30
N CYS A 414 11.82 5.34 4.23
CA CYS A 414 11.82 6.23 5.40
C CYS A 414 10.44 6.32 6.04
N GLY A 415 9.39 6.56 5.23
CA GLY A 415 8.02 6.62 5.72
C GLY A 415 7.56 5.30 6.36
N GLN A 416 7.88 4.17 5.72
CA GLN A 416 7.55 2.83 6.20
C GLN A 416 8.26 2.48 7.52
N ILE A 417 9.54 2.83 7.66
CA ILE A 417 10.30 2.59 8.89
C ILE A 417 9.75 3.45 10.04
N LEU A 418 9.51 4.75 9.81
CA LEU A 418 8.90 5.63 10.82
C LEU A 418 7.54 5.12 11.30
N LYS A 419 6.74 4.57 10.37
CA LYS A 419 5.44 3.98 10.66
C LYS A 419 5.55 2.82 11.64
N LEU A 420 6.58 1.97 11.54
CA LEU A 420 6.78 0.83 12.45
C LEU A 420 7.02 1.29 13.90
N PHE A 421 7.71 2.42 14.10
CA PHE A 421 7.96 2.95 15.44
C PHE A 421 6.70 3.41 16.19
N THR A 422 5.57 3.58 15.50
CA THR A 422 4.28 3.90 16.15
C THR A 422 3.80 2.81 17.12
N LYS A 423 4.21 1.55 16.91
CA LYS A 423 3.85 0.41 17.79
C LYS A 423 4.51 0.49 19.16
N VAL A 424 5.80 0.83 19.18
CA VAL A 424 6.63 0.86 20.41
C VAL A 424 6.56 2.21 21.13
N THR A 425 5.83 3.17 20.57
CA THR A 425 5.60 4.48 21.17
C THR A 425 4.38 4.41 22.08
N SER A 426 4.46 4.92 23.31
CA SER A 426 3.33 4.92 24.25
C SER A 426 2.49 6.21 24.18
N GLU A 427 3.14 7.36 24.00
CA GLU A 427 2.49 8.67 23.99
C GLU A 427 1.73 8.94 22.67
N ILE A 428 0.45 9.34 22.76
CA ILE A 428 -0.39 9.61 21.58
C ILE A 428 0.20 10.73 20.72
N SER A 429 0.67 11.82 21.33
CA SER A 429 1.27 12.97 20.62
C SER A 429 2.47 12.56 19.76
N GLN A 430 3.30 11.62 20.24
CA GLN A 430 4.46 11.11 19.52
C GLN A 430 4.03 10.16 18.40
N LYS A 431 3.00 9.33 18.60
CA LYS A 431 2.42 8.51 17.52
C LYS A 431 1.91 9.38 16.38
N GLU A 432 1.17 10.44 16.70
CA GLU A 432 0.68 11.40 15.71
C GLU A 432 1.85 12.03 14.95
N LYS A 433 2.88 12.50 15.65
CA LYS A 433 4.09 13.06 15.04
C LYS A 433 4.75 12.07 14.07
N LEU A 434 4.89 10.80 14.44
CA LEU A 434 5.45 9.77 13.55
C LEU A 434 4.59 9.54 12.31
N LEU A 435 3.26 9.43 12.47
CA LEU A 435 2.33 9.27 11.35
C LEU A 435 2.38 10.46 10.38
N PHE A 436 2.47 11.69 10.89
CA PHE A 436 2.61 12.87 10.04
C PHE A 436 3.91 12.87 9.25
N ASN A 437 5.03 12.55 9.91
CA ASN A 437 6.32 12.49 9.21
C ASN A 437 6.34 11.36 8.18
N SER A 438 5.80 10.19 8.51
CA SER A 438 5.61 9.10 7.55
C SER A 438 4.81 9.56 6.33
N TYR A 439 3.66 10.22 6.54
CA TYR A 439 2.85 10.78 5.46
C TYR A 439 3.65 11.75 4.58
N MET A 440 4.45 12.63 5.18
CA MET A 440 5.26 13.61 4.44
C MET A 440 6.28 12.95 3.50
N PHE A 441 6.91 11.85 3.92
CA PHE A 441 7.79 11.06 3.06
C PHE A 441 7.02 10.41 1.89
N PHE A 442 5.80 9.92 2.12
CA PHE A 442 4.98 9.35 1.05
C PHE A 442 4.42 10.41 0.09
N GLU A 443 4.12 11.61 0.60
CA GLU A 443 3.65 12.73 -0.21
C GLU A 443 4.73 13.23 -1.16
N THR A 444 5.96 13.34 -0.66
CA THR A 444 7.12 13.88 -1.40
C THR A 444 7.95 12.79 -2.08
N TYR A 445 7.37 11.61 -2.32
CA TYR A 445 8.13 10.45 -2.82
C TYR A 445 8.81 10.69 -4.18
N LYS A 446 8.25 11.55 -5.04
CA LYS A 446 8.85 11.97 -6.33
C LYS A 446 9.76 13.21 -6.23
N ASP A 447 9.69 13.94 -5.13
CA ASP A 447 10.33 15.25 -4.98
C ASP A 447 11.81 15.13 -4.55
N HIS A 448 12.38 16.24 -4.05
CA HIS A 448 13.69 16.25 -3.44
C HIS A 448 13.77 15.26 -2.27
N LEU A 449 14.94 14.65 -2.13
CA LEU A 449 15.21 13.69 -1.07
C LEU A 449 15.14 14.40 0.29
N LEU A 450 14.26 13.92 1.17
CA LEU A 450 14.27 14.33 2.58
C LEU A 450 15.44 13.61 3.29
N ASN A 451 16.10 14.27 4.24
CA ASN A 451 17.19 13.64 5.02
C ASN A 451 16.70 12.39 5.76
N ILE A 452 17.57 11.40 5.88
CA ILE A 452 17.25 10.14 6.56
C ILE A 452 17.21 10.38 8.08
N PRO A 453 16.05 10.22 8.77
CA PRO A 453 15.90 10.63 10.17
C PRO A 453 16.25 9.50 11.15
N PHE A 454 17.27 8.69 10.83
CA PHE A 454 17.64 7.51 11.62
C PHE A 454 19.11 7.51 12.02
N GLU A 455 19.38 7.05 13.23
CA GLU A 455 20.72 6.83 13.78
C GLU A 455 20.88 5.37 14.18
N TYR A 456 22.09 4.83 14.00
CA TYR A 456 22.43 3.46 14.34
C TYR A 456 23.78 3.39 15.06
N ASP A 457 23.75 2.91 16.30
CA ASP A 457 24.91 2.61 17.14
C ASP A 457 24.95 1.11 17.55
N SER A 458 23.77 0.50 17.70
CA SER A 458 23.58 -0.95 17.95
C SER A 458 22.13 -1.37 17.72
N MET A 459 21.22 -0.45 17.97
CA MET A 459 19.81 -0.49 17.59
C MET A 459 19.46 0.76 16.78
N LEU A 460 18.51 0.64 15.86
CA LEU A 460 18.01 1.77 15.08
C LEU A 460 17.18 2.71 15.96
N ARG A 461 17.49 4.00 15.95
CA ARG A 461 16.78 5.05 16.68
C ARG A 461 16.35 6.17 15.74
N ILE A 462 15.31 6.90 16.12
CA ILE A 462 14.83 8.07 15.38
C ILE A 462 15.59 9.31 15.84
N ASN A 463 16.17 10.06 14.91
CA ASN A 463 16.69 11.39 15.18
C ASN A 463 15.52 12.40 15.17
N HIS A 464 15.04 12.76 16.36
CA HIS A 464 13.91 13.67 16.52
C HIS A 464 14.21 15.12 16.11
N THR A 465 15.48 15.51 16.02
CA THR A 465 15.90 16.85 15.55
C THR A 465 15.64 16.98 14.07
N ILE A 466 16.15 16.06 13.25
CA ILE A 466 15.91 15.99 11.79
C ILE A 466 14.41 15.86 11.51
N LEU A 467 13.72 14.98 12.24
CA LEU A 467 12.29 14.77 12.10
C LEU A 467 11.47 16.05 12.34
N SER A 468 11.92 16.94 13.23
CA SER A 468 11.20 18.19 13.53
C SER A 468 11.28 19.24 12.40
N GLU A 469 12.26 19.13 11.51
CA GLU A 469 12.44 20.06 10.38
C GLU A 469 11.39 19.83 9.29
N TYR A 470 11.01 18.58 9.03
CA TYR A 470 9.97 18.26 8.04
C TYR A 470 8.59 18.81 8.41
N VAL A 471 8.25 18.72 9.70
CA VAL A 471 6.97 19.25 10.22
C VAL A 471 6.88 20.76 10.01
N LYS A 472 7.98 21.51 10.18
CA LYS A 472 7.99 22.97 10.01
C LYS A 472 7.89 23.40 8.55
N SER A 473 8.39 22.58 7.62
CA SER A 473 8.50 22.93 6.20
C SER A 473 7.14 23.12 5.48
N LYS A 474 6.03 22.63 6.04
CA LYS A 474 4.66 22.76 5.47
C LYS A 474 3.63 23.43 6.40
N ASN A 475 4.03 24.17 7.44
CA ASN A 475 3.08 25.00 8.20
C ASN A 475 2.56 26.15 7.32
N TYR A 476 1.51 25.89 6.53
CA TYR A 476 0.77 26.88 5.77
C TYR A 476 0.03 27.85 6.71
N GLN A 477 -0.20 29.08 6.21
CA GLN A 477 -0.92 30.14 6.92
C GLN A 477 -2.30 29.64 7.41
N ASN A 478 -2.50 29.60 8.74
CA ASN A 478 -3.71 29.07 9.39
C ASN A 478 -5.01 29.70 8.84
N GLU A 479 -4.98 30.96 8.39
CA GLU A 479 -6.16 31.72 7.98
C GLU A 479 -6.93 31.13 6.79
N HIS A 480 -6.24 30.51 5.81
CA HIS A 480 -6.91 29.91 4.63
C HIS A 480 -7.60 28.58 4.92
N TRP A 481 -7.13 27.85 5.94
CA TRP A 481 -7.75 26.59 6.36
C TRP A 481 -9.05 26.82 7.14
N ASP A 482 -9.09 27.87 7.96
CA ASP A 482 -10.30 28.25 8.70
C ASP A 482 -11.41 28.67 7.70
N GLU A 483 -11.07 29.42 6.65
CA GLU A 483 -12.01 29.75 5.56
C GLU A 483 -12.55 28.49 4.84
N LEU A 484 -11.70 27.49 4.57
CA LEU A 484 -12.13 26.26 3.93
C LEU A 484 -13.03 25.42 4.85
N GLU A 485 -12.79 25.47 6.17
CA GLU A 485 -13.63 24.81 7.16
C GLU A 485 -15.00 25.48 7.29
N ASP A 486 -15.07 26.81 7.19
CA ASP A 486 -16.33 27.56 7.08
C ASP A 486 -17.09 27.16 5.79
N ILE A 487 -16.42 27.14 4.62
CA ILE A 487 -17.02 26.69 3.35
C ILE A 487 -17.56 25.26 3.44
N TYR A 488 -16.83 24.37 4.12
CA TYR A 488 -17.24 22.99 4.33
C TYR A 488 -18.47 22.88 5.24
N THR A 489 -18.49 23.59 6.37
CA THR A 489 -19.61 23.57 7.32
C THR A 489 -20.88 24.20 6.75
N GLU A 490 -20.74 25.25 5.94
CA GLU A 490 -21.85 25.88 5.21
C GLU A 490 -22.30 25.09 3.96
N ALA A 491 -21.56 24.03 3.59
CA ALA A 491 -21.79 23.25 2.38
C ALA A 491 -21.78 24.10 1.09
N ALA A 492 -21.00 25.19 1.07
CA ALA A 492 -20.94 26.17 -0.01
C ALA A 492 -20.11 25.69 -1.22
N THR A 493 -20.39 26.26 -2.39
CA THR A 493 -19.66 25.99 -3.63
C THR A 493 -18.55 27.02 -3.85
N PHE A 494 -17.37 26.56 -4.28
CA PHE A 494 -16.22 27.41 -4.54
C PHE A 494 -15.44 26.97 -5.78
N SER A 495 -14.60 27.85 -6.31
CA SER A 495 -13.84 27.59 -7.54
C SER A 495 -12.46 27.03 -7.21
N VAL A 496 -12.08 25.94 -7.86
CA VAL A 496 -10.79 25.27 -7.66
C VAL A 496 -10.06 25.00 -8.97
N GLN A 497 -8.72 24.96 -8.92
CA GLN A 497 -7.87 24.70 -10.09
C GLN A 497 -7.38 23.24 -10.08
N LEU A 498 -7.52 22.53 -11.19
CA LEU A 498 -6.94 21.20 -11.39
C LEU A 498 -5.54 21.36 -11.96
N THR A 499 -4.54 20.79 -11.30
CA THR A 499 -3.10 20.96 -11.63
C THR A 499 -2.50 19.71 -12.24
N GLN A 500 -2.81 18.55 -11.68
CA GLN A 500 -2.32 17.26 -12.15
C GLN A 500 -3.44 16.24 -12.21
N ARG A 501 -3.35 15.26 -13.11
CA ARG A 501 -4.23 14.11 -13.17
C ARG A 501 -3.47 12.82 -12.92
N ASN A 502 -4.02 12.02 -12.03
CA ASN A 502 -3.59 10.66 -11.76
C ASN A 502 -4.69 9.67 -12.22
N LYS A 503 -4.42 8.36 -12.20
CA LYS A 503 -5.42 7.33 -12.55
C LYS A 503 -6.74 7.45 -11.78
N SER A 504 -6.66 7.99 -10.57
CA SER A 504 -7.76 8.04 -9.61
C SER A 504 -8.53 9.36 -9.56
N GLY A 505 -8.08 10.40 -10.26
CA GLY A 505 -8.68 11.73 -10.20
C GLY A 505 -7.70 12.85 -10.50
N TYR A 506 -8.01 14.05 -10.03
CA TYR A 506 -7.17 15.24 -10.19
C TYR A 506 -6.63 15.74 -8.85
N GLU A 507 -5.39 16.22 -8.84
CA GLU A 507 -4.90 17.13 -7.83
C GLU A 507 -5.54 18.50 -8.03
N VAL A 508 -5.95 19.12 -6.92
CA VAL A 508 -6.71 20.36 -6.88
C VAL A 508 -5.94 21.38 -6.07
N LYS A 509 -5.94 22.63 -6.52
CA LYS A 509 -5.33 23.76 -5.81
C LYS A 509 -6.36 24.82 -5.48
N TYR A 510 -6.40 25.25 -4.23
CA TYR A 510 -7.24 26.36 -3.75
C TYR A 510 -6.43 27.27 -2.82
N LYS A 511 -6.22 28.54 -3.21
CA LYS A 511 -5.43 29.54 -2.44
C LYS A 511 -4.09 29.02 -1.90
N GLY A 512 -3.41 28.15 -2.64
CA GLY A 512 -2.13 27.55 -2.24
C GLY A 512 -2.23 26.21 -1.51
N MET A 513 -3.41 25.82 -1.04
CA MET A 513 -3.68 24.49 -0.47
C MET A 513 -3.87 23.45 -1.57
N ILE A 514 -3.48 22.20 -1.28
CA ILE A 514 -3.58 21.07 -2.19
C ILE A 514 -4.70 20.15 -1.72
N GLY A 515 -5.57 19.75 -2.64
CA GLY A 515 -6.68 18.84 -2.43
C GLY A 515 -6.78 17.83 -3.56
N PHE A 516 -7.85 17.04 -3.55
CA PHE A 516 -8.05 15.96 -4.52
C PHE A 516 -9.50 15.88 -4.99
N LEU A 517 -9.69 15.69 -6.30
CA LEU A 517 -10.97 15.46 -6.97
C LEU A 517 -11.00 14.02 -7.51
N PRO A 518 -11.70 13.09 -6.84
CA PRO A 518 -11.81 11.70 -7.29
C PRO A 518 -12.55 11.55 -8.62
N THR A 519 -12.15 10.60 -9.47
CA THR A 519 -12.78 10.36 -10.79
C THR A 519 -14.30 10.09 -10.71
N HIS A 520 -14.78 9.45 -9.64
CA HIS A 520 -16.22 9.18 -9.46
C HIS A 520 -17.01 10.41 -9.02
N ASN A 521 -16.34 11.44 -8.48
CA ASN A 521 -16.92 12.74 -8.12
C ASN A 521 -16.79 13.78 -9.24
N ILE A 522 -16.42 13.32 -10.44
CA ILE A 522 -16.44 14.12 -11.66
C ILE A 522 -17.76 13.83 -12.34
N GLU A 523 -18.49 14.85 -12.77
CA GLU A 523 -19.69 14.67 -13.58
C GLU A 523 -19.36 14.82 -15.06
N ASP A 524 -18.44 15.72 -15.40
CA ASP A 524 -18.03 16.04 -16.77
C ASP A 524 -17.34 14.87 -17.49
N ASN A 525 -17.87 14.49 -18.65
CA ASN A 525 -17.38 13.35 -19.44
C ASN A 525 -15.99 13.59 -20.05
N ILE A 526 -15.60 14.83 -20.32
CA ILE A 526 -14.30 15.17 -20.91
C ILE A 526 -13.24 15.02 -19.82
N LEU A 527 -13.47 15.62 -18.65
CA LEU A 527 -12.59 15.43 -17.51
C LEU A 527 -12.47 13.95 -17.12
N LYS A 528 -13.54 13.14 -17.21
CA LYS A 528 -13.45 11.68 -16.99
C LYS A 528 -12.53 10.96 -17.98
N LYS A 529 -12.43 11.41 -19.22
CA LYS A 529 -11.63 10.77 -20.28
C LYS A 529 -10.23 11.36 -20.42
N TYR A 530 -9.89 12.40 -19.67
CA TYR A 530 -8.59 13.07 -19.79
C TYR A 530 -7.43 12.11 -19.49
N GLN A 531 -6.44 12.20 -20.37
CA GLN A 531 -5.23 11.41 -20.50
C GLN A 531 -3.98 11.77 -19.71
N PHE A 532 -3.78 13.08 -19.65
CA PHE A 532 -2.47 13.70 -19.47
C PHE A 532 -2.22 13.98 -17.99
N GLU A 533 -0.98 13.85 -17.56
CA GLU A 533 -0.59 14.13 -16.17
C GLU A 533 -0.76 15.62 -15.86
N ASP A 534 -0.26 16.51 -16.72
CA ASP A 534 -0.45 17.95 -16.51
C ASP A 534 -1.83 18.41 -16.96
N CYS A 535 -2.45 19.27 -16.15
CA CYS A 535 -3.70 19.93 -16.50
C CYS A 535 -3.79 21.32 -15.88
N ASP A 536 -4.67 22.16 -16.45
CA ASP A 536 -4.86 23.53 -15.98
C ASP A 536 -6.33 23.93 -16.18
N PHE A 537 -7.21 23.18 -15.50
CA PHE A 537 -8.66 23.40 -15.57
C PHE A 537 -9.13 24.14 -14.31
N THR A 538 -10.15 24.98 -14.42
CA THR A 538 -10.85 25.51 -13.25
C THR A 538 -12.28 24.97 -13.24
N ILE A 539 -12.71 24.44 -12.10
CA ILE A 539 -14.07 23.90 -11.90
C ILE A 539 -14.75 24.53 -10.69
N SER A 540 -16.08 24.49 -10.67
CA SER A 540 -16.86 24.72 -9.45
C SER A 540 -16.95 23.42 -8.67
N ALA A 541 -16.69 23.47 -7.37
CA ALA A 541 -16.63 22.29 -6.53
C ALA A 541 -17.19 22.54 -5.13
N LYS A 542 -17.56 21.45 -4.45
CA LYS A 542 -17.95 21.41 -3.04
C LYS A 542 -16.95 20.56 -2.26
N CYS A 543 -16.60 20.98 -1.04
CA CYS A 543 -15.73 20.20 -0.17
C CYS A 543 -16.54 19.06 0.49
N ILE A 544 -16.06 17.82 0.40
CA ILE A 544 -16.71 16.64 0.99
C ILE A 544 -16.04 16.20 2.28
N SER A 545 -14.72 16.36 2.37
CA SER A 545 -13.97 16.04 3.57
C SER A 545 -12.66 16.83 3.61
N LEU A 546 -12.17 17.13 4.81
CA LEU A 546 -10.94 17.87 5.02
C LEU A 546 -10.18 17.33 6.23
N SER A 547 -8.85 17.40 6.17
CA SER A 547 -7.94 17.11 7.26
C SER A 547 -6.86 18.18 7.31
N LYS A 548 -7.05 19.13 8.22
CA LYS A 548 -6.09 20.21 8.50
C LYS A 548 -4.68 19.67 8.83
N PRO A 549 -4.53 18.63 9.69
CA PRO A 549 -3.20 18.12 10.04
C PRO A 549 -2.41 17.52 8.87
N PHE A 550 -3.09 16.90 7.90
CA PHE A 550 -2.45 16.35 6.70
C PHE A 550 -2.46 17.32 5.51
N ASN A 551 -2.97 18.54 5.68
CA ASN A 551 -3.10 19.56 4.65
C ASN A 551 -3.75 19.02 3.36
N LEU A 552 -4.82 18.23 3.53
CA LEU A 552 -5.51 17.53 2.44
C LEU A 552 -7.02 17.71 2.56
N PHE A 553 -7.66 18.02 1.44
CA PHE A 553 -9.12 18.09 1.33
C PHE A 553 -9.60 17.38 0.06
N ILE A 554 -10.83 16.89 0.09
CA ILE A 554 -11.49 16.19 -1.01
C ILE A 554 -12.65 17.03 -1.50
N VAL A 555 -12.75 17.15 -2.82
CA VAL A 555 -13.84 17.90 -3.46
C VAL A 555 -14.65 17.02 -4.41
N GLU A 556 -15.86 17.50 -4.71
CA GLU A 556 -16.75 16.98 -5.74
C GLU A 556 -17.11 18.10 -6.72
N GLN A 557 -17.14 17.76 -8.01
CA GLN A 557 -17.51 18.70 -9.06
C GLN A 557 -19.01 19.01 -8.98
N VAL A 558 -19.35 20.29 -8.97
CA VAL A 558 -20.73 20.75 -9.08
C VAL A 558 -21.01 21.10 -10.53
N SER A 559 -21.98 20.43 -11.17
CA SER A 559 -22.40 20.79 -12.52
C SER A 559 -23.38 21.96 -12.53
N ASP A 560 -23.22 22.84 -13.53
CA ASP A 560 -24.23 23.81 -13.93
C ASP A 560 -24.91 23.30 -15.19
N ILE A 561 -26.19 22.93 -15.07
CA ILE A 561 -27.04 22.39 -16.14
C ILE A 561 -27.09 23.35 -17.34
N ASN A 562 -26.90 24.66 -17.12
CA ASN A 562 -26.94 25.68 -18.18
C ASN A 562 -25.59 25.90 -18.87
N SER A 563 -24.51 25.30 -18.37
CA SER A 563 -23.17 25.47 -18.94
C SER A 563 -22.87 24.38 -19.98
N ARG A 564 -22.22 24.78 -21.09
CA ARG A 564 -21.85 23.85 -22.18
C ARG A 564 -20.71 22.90 -21.79
N ALA A 565 -19.93 23.29 -20.78
CA ALA A 565 -18.83 22.53 -20.19
C ALA A 565 -18.67 22.97 -18.73
N ASN A 566 -18.53 22.02 -17.80
CA ASN A 566 -18.41 22.28 -16.36
C ASN A 566 -16.96 22.56 -15.93
N TYR A 567 -16.13 23.05 -16.86
CA TYR A 567 -14.73 23.40 -16.66
C TYR A 567 -14.34 24.62 -17.51
N LYS A 568 -13.35 25.37 -17.04
CA LYS A 568 -12.73 26.48 -17.78
C LYS A 568 -11.26 26.21 -18.00
N TYR A 569 -10.79 26.49 -19.21
CA TYR A 569 -9.39 26.34 -19.59
C TYR A 569 -8.65 27.67 -19.35
N THR A 570 -7.55 27.65 -18.61
CA THR A 570 -6.88 28.87 -18.15
C THR A 570 -5.81 29.40 -19.13
N LYS A 571 -5.23 28.55 -19.99
CA LYS A 571 -4.20 28.95 -20.97
C LYS A 571 -4.74 29.08 -22.41
N PRO A 572 -4.49 30.17 -23.14
CA PRO A 572 -4.93 30.31 -24.52
C PRO A 572 -4.16 29.38 -25.47
N LEU A 573 -4.85 28.85 -26.48
CA LEU A 573 -4.26 28.08 -27.58
C LEU A 573 -3.44 29.00 -28.50
N ILE A 574 -2.22 28.60 -28.84
CA ILE A 574 -1.31 29.35 -29.72
C ILE A 574 -1.10 28.57 -31.02
N VAL A 575 -1.53 29.15 -32.14
CA VAL A 575 -1.38 28.55 -33.46
C VAL A 575 0.11 28.43 -33.81
N GLY A 576 0.52 27.27 -34.32
CA GLY A 576 1.91 26.93 -34.65
C GLY A 576 2.67 26.18 -33.56
N ASN A 577 2.14 26.10 -32.33
CA ASN A 577 2.79 25.36 -31.25
C ASN A 577 2.55 23.85 -31.34
N LEU A 578 3.48 23.10 -30.75
CA LEU A 578 3.42 21.66 -30.58
C LEU A 578 2.64 21.30 -29.32
N TYR A 579 1.74 20.32 -29.44
CA TYR A 579 0.88 19.83 -28.36
C TYR A 579 0.92 18.30 -28.32
N ASP A 580 0.93 17.74 -27.11
CA ASP A 580 0.65 16.32 -26.92
C ASP A 580 -0.86 16.07 -27.02
N ALA A 581 -1.23 15.04 -27.76
CA ALA A 581 -2.59 14.67 -28.12
C ALA A 581 -2.85 13.19 -27.88
N ILE A 582 -4.10 12.84 -27.60
CA ILE A 582 -4.57 11.47 -27.43
C ILE A 582 -5.73 11.23 -28.36
N ILE A 583 -5.68 10.10 -29.05
CA ILE A 583 -6.67 9.75 -30.06
C ILE A 583 -7.95 9.26 -29.38
N THR A 584 -9.01 10.06 -29.48
CA THR A 584 -10.32 9.73 -28.90
C THR A 584 -11.22 8.96 -29.88
N GLY A 585 -11.02 9.14 -31.18
CA GLY A 585 -11.76 8.45 -32.23
C GLY A 585 -11.12 8.61 -33.60
N VAL A 586 -11.30 7.59 -34.46
CA VAL A 586 -10.78 7.58 -35.83
C VAL A 586 -11.94 7.39 -36.80
N GLU A 587 -12.16 8.38 -37.66
CA GLU A 587 -13.17 8.40 -38.70
C GLU A 587 -12.55 8.53 -40.10
N ASN A 588 -13.33 8.30 -41.15
CA ASN A 588 -12.85 8.32 -42.54
C ASN A 588 -12.27 9.68 -42.97
N PHE A 589 -12.67 10.76 -42.31
CA PHE A 589 -12.28 12.13 -42.67
C PHE A 589 -11.21 12.72 -41.74
N GLY A 590 -10.89 12.05 -40.63
CA GLY A 590 -9.93 12.56 -39.66
C GLY A 590 -9.93 11.84 -38.33
N ILE A 591 -9.00 12.26 -37.49
CA ILE A 591 -8.71 11.69 -36.17
C ILE A 591 -9.11 12.73 -35.12
N PHE A 592 -10.01 12.36 -34.23
CA PHE A 592 -10.38 13.18 -33.09
C PHE A 592 -9.30 13.06 -32.01
N LEU A 593 -8.86 14.21 -31.54
CA LEU A 593 -7.78 14.33 -30.58
C LEU A 593 -8.26 15.11 -29.36
N LEU A 594 -7.90 14.59 -28.19
CA LEU A 594 -7.91 15.34 -26.95
C LEU A 594 -6.48 15.76 -26.67
N THR A 595 -6.22 17.06 -26.62
CA THR A 595 -4.91 17.57 -26.18
C THR A 595 -4.96 17.96 -24.71
N ASN A 596 -3.80 18.30 -24.16
CA ASN A 596 -3.78 19.02 -22.89
C ASN A 596 -4.62 20.32 -22.95
N ALA A 597 -4.82 20.92 -24.14
CA ALA A 597 -5.41 22.26 -24.33
C ALA A 597 -6.85 22.33 -24.89
N GLY A 598 -7.46 21.19 -25.26
CA GLY A 598 -8.79 21.17 -25.84
C GLY A 598 -9.02 19.97 -26.76
N GLU A 599 -10.28 19.77 -27.17
CA GLU A 599 -10.62 18.82 -28.23
C GLU A 599 -10.42 19.48 -29.60
N GLY A 600 -9.86 18.72 -30.54
CA GLY A 600 -9.71 19.15 -31.92
C GLY A 600 -9.65 17.99 -32.90
N LEU A 601 -9.64 18.34 -34.18
CA LEU A 601 -9.64 17.38 -35.28
C LEU A 601 -8.33 17.46 -36.04
N LEU A 602 -7.68 16.32 -36.21
CA LEU A 602 -6.59 16.12 -37.16
C LEU A 602 -7.19 15.59 -38.46
N HIS A 603 -7.33 16.48 -39.45
CA HIS A 603 -7.95 16.12 -40.72
C HIS A 603 -7.05 15.14 -41.49
N ILE A 604 -7.64 14.22 -42.27
CA ILE A 604 -6.87 13.18 -42.99
C ILE A 604 -5.79 13.74 -43.94
N LYS A 605 -6.01 14.96 -44.46
CA LYS A 605 -5.06 15.68 -45.33
C LYS A 605 -3.82 16.20 -44.61
N GLU A 606 -3.88 16.29 -43.28
CA GLU A 606 -2.84 16.83 -42.42
C GLU A 606 -2.06 15.71 -41.69
N LEU A 607 -2.28 14.44 -42.07
CA LEU A 607 -1.61 13.28 -41.47
C LEU A 607 -0.18 13.09 -42.02
N PHE A 608 -0.05 12.94 -43.34
CA PHE A 608 1.22 12.63 -43.99
C PHE A 608 1.39 13.46 -45.26
N ASP A 609 2.64 13.69 -45.68
CA ASP A 609 2.93 14.31 -46.96
C ASP A 609 2.64 13.33 -48.12
N LYS A 610 2.32 13.88 -49.31
CA LYS A 610 2.02 13.08 -50.52
C LYS A 610 3.14 12.14 -50.99
N ASN A 611 4.33 12.25 -50.42
CA ASN A 611 5.52 11.48 -50.80
C ASN A 611 5.93 10.43 -49.74
N ASP A 612 5.20 10.31 -48.63
CA ASP A 612 5.51 9.35 -47.58
C ASP A 612 4.94 7.95 -47.91
N ILE A 613 5.67 6.88 -47.57
CA ILE A 613 5.34 5.47 -47.84
C ILE A 613 3.92 5.07 -47.36
N LEU A 614 3.38 5.79 -46.37
CA LEU A 614 2.07 5.57 -45.77
C LEU A 614 0.91 6.33 -46.46
N ASP A 615 1.12 7.07 -47.56
CA ASP A 615 0.03 7.77 -48.27
C ASP A 615 -1.01 6.80 -48.89
N ILE A 616 -0.69 5.49 -48.91
CA ILE A 616 -1.58 4.39 -49.30
C ILE A 616 -2.60 4.04 -48.18
N ALA A 617 -2.38 4.51 -46.94
CA ALA A 617 -3.15 4.15 -45.73
C ALA A 617 -4.36 5.08 -45.45
N ARG A 618 -5.16 5.46 -46.46
CA ARG A 618 -6.40 6.26 -46.26
C ARG A 618 -7.63 5.42 -45.89
N ASP A 619 -7.45 4.12 -45.69
CA ASP A 619 -8.48 3.19 -45.21
C ASP A 619 -8.65 3.29 -43.69
N LYS A 620 -9.90 3.38 -43.21
CA LYS A 620 -10.27 3.42 -41.77
C LYS A 620 -9.66 2.26 -40.98
N SER A 621 -9.56 1.08 -41.59
CA SER A 621 -9.00 -0.12 -40.94
C SER A 621 -7.50 0.01 -40.66
N ILE A 622 -6.76 0.65 -41.56
CA ILE A 622 -5.32 0.89 -41.43
C ILE A 622 -5.06 2.10 -40.53
N LEU A 623 -5.85 3.18 -40.65
CA LEU A 623 -5.78 4.33 -39.74
C LEU A 623 -6.03 3.92 -38.29
N LYS A 624 -6.97 3.00 -38.03
CA LYS A 624 -7.17 2.45 -36.67
C LYS A 624 -5.99 1.62 -36.16
N LYS A 625 -5.16 1.04 -37.04
CA LYS A 625 -3.95 0.31 -36.66
C LYS A 625 -2.77 1.24 -36.38
N ILE A 626 -2.61 2.29 -37.19
CA ILE A 626 -1.52 3.28 -37.04
C ILE A 626 -1.81 4.24 -35.89
N PHE A 627 -3.08 4.63 -35.74
CA PHE A 627 -3.58 5.58 -34.75
C PHE A 627 -4.65 4.92 -33.87
N PRO A 628 -4.34 3.88 -33.09
CA PRO A 628 -5.29 3.24 -32.21
C PRO A 628 -5.84 4.23 -31.18
N LYS A 629 -7.13 4.06 -30.85
CA LYS A 629 -7.80 4.84 -29.82
C LYS A 629 -7.04 4.71 -28.49
N GLY A 630 -6.71 5.84 -27.87
CA GLY A 630 -5.93 5.92 -26.64
C GLY A 630 -4.42 6.11 -26.83
N GLN A 631 -3.89 6.02 -28.05
CA GLN A 631 -2.48 6.31 -28.30
C GLN A 631 -2.16 7.80 -28.11
N LYS A 632 -1.04 8.08 -27.45
CA LYS A 632 -0.43 9.42 -27.33
C LYS A 632 0.36 9.75 -28.60
N ILE A 633 0.09 10.91 -29.20
CA ILE A 633 0.79 11.45 -30.36
C ILE A 633 1.13 12.92 -30.15
N LYS A 634 2.20 13.43 -30.76
CA LYS A 634 2.40 14.88 -30.88
C LYS A 634 1.62 15.41 -32.08
N VAL A 635 1.18 16.66 -32.05
CA VAL A 635 0.56 17.38 -33.17
C VAL A 635 0.84 18.87 -33.09
N VAL A 636 0.72 19.55 -34.23
CA VAL A 636 0.89 21.00 -34.34
C VAL A 636 -0.47 21.65 -34.51
N LEU A 637 -0.77 22.69 -33.74
CA LEU A 637 -2.00 23.46 -33.91
C LEU A 637 -1.92 24.33 -35.17
N ILE A 638 -2.89 24.20 -36.08
CA ILE A 638 -2.87 24.94 -37.36
C ILE A 638 -3.93 26.03 -37.47
N ASP A 639 -5.09 25.86 -36.84
CA ASP A 639 -6.18 26.83 -36.94
C ASP A 639 -7.17 26.71 -35.78
N ILE A 640 -7.80 27.83 -35.43
CA ILE A 640 -8.92 27.92 -34.48
C ILE A 640 -10.03 28.70 -35.18
N SER A 641 -11.10 28.00 -35.57
CA SER A 641 -12.24 28.62 -36.25
C SER A 641 -13.01 29.60 -35.35
N SER A 642 -13.82 30.47 -35.96
CA SER A 642 -14.74 31.40 -35.28
C SER A 642 -15.76 30.72 -34.36
N GLU A 643 -16.01 29.42 -34.55
CA GLU A 643 -16.85 28.58 -33.67
C GLU A 643 -16.05 27.83 -32.59
N LYS A 644 -14.78 28.18 -32.36
CA LYS A 644 -13.82 27.51 -31.45
C LYS A 644 -13.50 26.06 -31.81
N LYS A 645 -13.74 25.59 -33.03
CA LYS A 645 -13.23 24.29 -33.50
C LYS A 645 -11.72 24.40 -33.76
N VAL A 646 -10.97 23.48 -33.16
CA VAL A 646 -9.51 23.44 -33.16
C VAL A 646 -9.03 22.42 -34.19
N SER A 647 -8.17 22.82 -35.12
CA SER A 647 -7.62 21.95 -36.18
C SER A 647 -6.14 21.69 -35.96
N PHE A 648 -5.73 20.43 -36.05
CA PHE A 648 -4.35 19.97 -35.83
C PHE A 648 -3.72 19.38 -37.10
N SER A 649 -2.40 19.35 -37.15
CA SER A 649 -1.59 18.76 -38.22
C SER A 649 -0.45 17.89 -37.66
N PHE A 650 -0.28 16.70 -38.24
CA PHE A 650 0.82 15.78 -37.92
C PHE A 650 1.96 15.91 -38.93
N SER A 651 1.65 16.17 -40.21
CA SER A 651 2.67 16.36 -41.26
C SER A 651 3.63 17.51 -40.95
N LYS A 652 3.13 18.60 -40.34
CA LYS A 652 3.95 19.73 -39.90
C LYS A 652 4.95 19.42 -38.79
N LEU A 653 4.87 18.27 -38.10
CA LEU A 653 5.90 17.85 -37.15
C LEU A 653 7.24 17.62 -37.83
N LYS A 654 7.25 17.28 -39.11
CA LYS A 654 8.47 17.13 -39.90
C LYS A 654 9.37 18.36 -39.85
N ASP A 655 8.77 19.55 -39.77
CA ASP A 655 9.50 20.82 -39.72
C ASP A 655 9.86 21.24 -38.27
N ILE A 656 9.11 20.76 -37.27
CA ILE A 656 9.22 21.22 -35.86
C ILE A 656 9.92 20.20 -34.95
N ASP A 657 9.63 18.91 -35.09
CA ASP A 657 10.21 17.78 -34.35
C ASP A 657 10.45 16.58 -35.31
N PRO A 658 11.43 16.70 -36.23
CA PRO A 658 11.68 15.71 -37.27
C PRO A 658 12.06 14.33 -36.71
N LEU A 659 12.75 14.28 -35.57
CA LEU A 659 13.17 13.03 -34.94
C LEU A 659 11.95 12.21 -34.52
N TYR A 660 11.01 12.82 -33.79
CA TYR A 660 9.77 12.16 -33.39
C TYR A 660 8.93 11.74 -34.60
N TYR A 661 8.83 12.60 -35.62
CA TYR A 661 8.10 12.28 -36.86
C TYR A 661 8.67 11.03 -37.54
N HIS A 662 9.98 10.93 -37.69
CA HIS A 662 10.64 9.77 -38.32
C HIS A 662 10.57 8.50 -37.48
N GLU A 663 10.83 8.58 -36.16
CA GLU A 663 10.69 7.43 -35.25
C GLU A 663 9.27 6.86 -35.24
N PHE A 664 8.26 7.73 -35.28
CA PHE A 664 6.86 7.31 -35.35
C PHE A 664 6.57 6.56 -36.67
N LEU A 665 7.07 7.06 -37.80
CA LEU A 665 6.91 6.42 -39.11
C LEU A 665 7.61 5.05 -39.18
N GLU A 666 8.84 4.94 -38.66
CA GLU A 666 9.57 3.66 -38.60
C GLU A 666 8.85 2.63 -37.72
N LYS A 667 8.33 3.05 -36.57
CA LYS A 667 7.56 2.19 -35.68
C LYS A 667 6.23 1.77 -36.29
N ALA A 668 5.49 2.71 -36.88
CA ALA A 668 4.22 2.42 -37.55
C ALA A 668 4.39 1.48 -38.75
N THR A 669 5.49 1.61 -39.49
CA THR A 669 5.82 0.67 -40.58
C THR A 669 6.27 -0.69 -40.05
N HIS A 670 6.99 -0.76 -38.93
CA HIS A 670 7.38 -2.01 -38.29
C HIS A 670 6.19 -2.79 -37.70
N ASP A 671 5.27 -2.10 -37.03
CA ASP A 671 4.06 -2.68 -36.42
C ASP A 671 3.04 -3.16 -37.49
N ILE A 672 3.08 -2.63 -38.72
CA ILE A 672 2.33 -3.16 -39.87
C ILE A 672 2.94 -4.48 -40.41
N ILE A 673 4.24 -4.72 -40.16
CA ILE A 673 5.02 -5.83 -40.77
C ILE A 673 5.19 -7.03 -39.83
N LYS A 674 4.89 -6.93 -38.52
CA LYS A 674 4.99 -8.04 -37.56
C LYS A 674 3.87 -8.01 -36.52
N ASP A 675 2.93 -8.95 -36.63
CA ASP A 675 2.08 -9.36 -35.50
C ASP A 675 2.89 -10.28 -34.55
N ASP A 676 2.60 -10.16 -33.25
CA ASP A 676 3.18 -10.83 -32.07
C ASP A 676 4.60 -10.41 -31.63
N TYR A 677 4.67 -9.58 -30.57
CA TYR A 677 5.27 -9.90 -29.26
C TYR A 677 4.99 -8.77 -28.26
N GLY A 678 4.52 -9.16 -27.08
CA GLY A 678 4.11 -8.28 -25.99
C GLY A 678 5.22 -7.36 -25.49
N LYS A 679 4.86 -6.09 -25.24
CA LYS A 679 5.69 -5.13 -24.51
C LYS A 679 5.34 -5.20 -23.03
N GLU A 680 6.33 -5.52 -22.22
CA GLU A 680 6.29 -5.28 -20.78
C GLU A 680 6.36 -3.76 -20.54
N GLU A 681 5.28 -3.21 -19.96
CA GLU A 681 5.23 -1.84 -19.48
C GLU A 681 6.12 -1.68 -18.25
N ILE A 682 6.98 -0.67 -18.28
CA ILE A 682 7.86 -0.31 -17.16
C ILE A 682 7.00 0.26 -16.02
N GLU A 683 7.14 -0.38 -14.85
CA GLU A 683 6.46 -0.16 -13.56
C GLU A 683 6.59 1.27 -12.98
N THR A 684 5.98 2.29 -13.61
CA THR A 684 5.74 3.60 -12.96
C THR A 684 4.50 3.58 -12.08
N ASP A 685 3.56 2.68 -12.38
CA ASP A 685 2.29 2.51 -11.68
C ASP A 685 2.44 1.99 -10.24
N THR A 686 3.49 1.22 -9.94
CA THR A 686 3.66 0.57 -8.64
C THR A 686 4.00 1.55 -7.52
N TYR A 687 4.82 2.58 -7.77
CA TYR A 687 5.26 3.52 -6.73
C TYR A 687 4.15 4.47 -6.27
N PHE A 688 3.35 4.97 -7.20
CA PHE A 688 2.17 5.77 -6.87
C PHE A 688 1.20 4.96 -6.01
N ASP A 689 0.89 3.73 -6.42
CA ASP A 689 -0.02 2.86 -5.67
C ASP A 689 0.52 2.54 -4.27
N ILE A 690 1.82 2.29 -4.12
CA ILE A 690 2.47 2.09 -2.81
C ILE A 690 2.32 3.35 -1.96
N ALA A 691 2.72 4.52 -2.47
CA ALA A 691 2.67 5.78 -1.72
C ALA A 691 1.24 6.13 -1.30
N GLN A 692 0.24 5.95 -2.18
CA GLN A 692 -1.16 6.23 -1.88
C GLN A 692 -1.73 5.28 -0.81
N ASN A 693 -1.42 3.99 -0.89
CA ASN A 693 -1.82 3.02 0.13
C ASN A 693 -1.21 3.35 1.51
N GLU A 694 0.07 3.74 1.52
CA GLU A 694 0.78 4.10 2.75
C GLU A 694 0.27 5.42 3.35
N LYS A 695 -0.04 6.42 2.52
CA LYS A 695 -0.75 7.64 2.95
C LYS A 695 -2.11 7.32 3.57
N ALA A 696 -2.90 6.47 2.92
CA ALA A 696 -4.21 6.05 3.41
C ALA A 696 -4.10 5.41 4.80
N PHE A 697 -3.11 4.55 5.00
CA PHE A 697 -2.83 3.91 6.26
C PHE A 697 -2.46 4.93 7.36
N CYS A 698 -1.58 5.90 7.07
CA CYS A 698 -1.22 6.93 8.05
C CYS A 698 -2.44 7.71 8.55
N ILE A 699 -3.34 8.10 7.64
CA ILE A 699 -4.56 8.84 7.97
C ILE A 699 -5.55 7.96 8.73
N GLU A 700 -5.70 6.70 8.33
CA GLU A 700 -6.53 5.71 9.03
C GLU A 700 -6.08 5.53 10.48
N GLN A 701 -4.79 5.32 10.71
CA GLN A 701 -4.23 5.16 12.05
C GLN A 701 -4.35 6.45 12.86
N TYR A 702 -4.16 7.61 12.23
CA TYR A 702 -4.38 8.89 12.89
C TYR A 702 -5.83 9.06 13.33
N ALA A 703 -6.80 8.70 12.47
CA ALA A 703 -8.22 8.71 12.81
C ALA A 703 -8.52 7.81 14.02
N MET A 704 -7.90 6.64 14.11
CA MET A 704 -8.06 5.74 15.26
C MET A 704 -7.63 6.38 16.59
N LEU A 705 -6.59 7.22 16.57
CA LEU A 705 -6.07 7.94 17.75
C LEU A 705 -6.96 9.12 18.18
N GLN A 706 -7.87 9.60 17.32
CA GLN A 706 -8.76 10.72 17.64
C GLN A 706 -9.90 10.32 18.58
N PHE A 707 -10.15 11.17 19.57
CA PHE A 707 -11.27 11.07 20.50
C PHE A 707 -12.57 11.66 19.94
N ASP A 708 -12.47 12.74 19.16
CA ASP A 708 -13.64 13.38 18.56
C ASP A 708 -14.16 12.57 17.36
N LEU A 709 -15.45 12.23 17.39
CA LEU A 709 -16.10 11.39 16.36
C LEU A 709 -16.15 12.09 15.00
N ASP A 710 -16.37 13.41 14.96
CA ASP A 710 -16.44 14.16 13.70
C ASP A 710 -15.09 14.17 12.99
N ASN A 711 -14.01 14.48 13.70
CA ASN A 711 -12.65 14.41 13.16
C ASN A 711 -12.24 12.98 12.77
N LYS A 712 -12.72 11.97 13.51
CA LYS A 712 -12.49 10.57 13.18
C LYS A 712 -13.14 10.20 11.84
N ILE A 713 -14.41 10.57 11.63
CA ILE A 713 -15.15 10.36 10.38
C ILE A 713 -14.47 11.08 9.21
N LYS A 714 -14.14 12.37 9.36
CA LYS A 714 -13.47 13.18 8.32
C LYS A 714 -12.19 12.49 7.82
N ASN A 715 -11.32 12.07 8.74
CA ASN A 715 -10.07 11.40 8.39
C ASN A 715 -10.30 10.00 7.79
N PHE A 716 -11.25 9.22 8.31
CA PHE A 716 -11.60 7.92 7.70
C PHE A 716 -12.12 8.07 6.27
N LEU A 717 -12.95 9.08 5.98
CA LEU A 717 -13.41 9.35 4.62
C LEU A 717 -12.24 9.65 3.67
N ILE A 718 -11.23 10.40 4.14
CA ILE A 718 -10.02 10.67 3.36
C ILE A 718 -9.21 9.40 3.12
N ALA A 719 -8.98 8.60 4.18
CA ALA A 719 -8.29 7.32 4.05
C ALA A 719 -9.03 6.37 3.09
N ARG A 720 -10.37 6.31 3.17
CA ARG A 720 -11.22 5.54 2.26
C ARG A 720 -10.98 5.94 0.82
N GLN A 721 -10.94 7.25 0.55
CA GLN A 721 -10.73 7.77 -0.79
C GLN A 721 -9.37 7.35 -1.36
N LEU A 722 -8.31 7.43 -0.56
CA LEU A 722 -6.97 7.01 -0.97
C LEU A 722 -6.90 5.49 -1.23
N TYR A 723 -7.62 4.66 -0.46
CA TYR A 723 -7.73 3.22 -0.74
C TYR A 723 -8.57 2.91 -2.00
N ILE A 724 -9.61 3.71 -2.29
CA ILE A 724 -10.39 3.57 -3.54
C ILE A 724 -9.50 3.86 -4.74
N ASN A 725 -8.62 4.87 -4.64
CA ASN A 725 -7.71 5.26 -5.70
C ASN A 725 -6.81 4.11 -6.18
N THR A 726 -6.41 3.23 -5.27
CA THR A 726 -5.53 2.07 -5.53
C THR A 726 -6.30 0.75 -5.67
N LYS A 727 -7.65 0.80 -5.70
CA LYS A 727 -8.55 -0.38 -5.71
C LYS A 727 -8.29 -1.34 -4.54
N ASN A 728 -7.89 -0.82 -3.40
CA ASN A 728 -7.60 -1.62 -2.21
C ASN A 728 -8.91 -2.04 -1.51
N ALA A 729 -9.02 -3.34 -1.17
CA ALA A 729 -10.18 -3.90 -0.48
C ALA A 729 -10.45 -3.26 0.89
N ARG A 730 -9.43 -2.62 1.49
CA ARG A 730 -9.56 -1.91 2.77
C ARG A 730 -10.54 -0.74 2.70
N SER A 731 -10.80 -0.18 1.52
CA SER A 731 -11.84 0.83 1.33
C SER A 731 -13.24 0.36 1.79
N TYR A 732 -13.56 -0.92 1.61
CA TYR A 732 -14.83 -1.50 2.10
C TYR A 732 -14.87 -1.55 3.63
N LEU A 733 -13.76 -1.93 4.28
CA LEU A 733 -13.65 -1.94 5.73
C LEU A 733 -13.82 -0.52 6.30
N ILE A 734 -13.14 0.47 5.72
CA ILE A 734 -13.27 1.87 6.14
C ILE A 734 -14.69 2.39 5.91
N ASN A 735 -15.37 1.95 4.85
CA ASN A 735 -16.78 2.29 4.64
C ASN A 735 -17.67 1.81 5.79
N ILE A 736 -17.46 0.56 6.25
CA ILE A 736 -18.18 0.00 7.39
C ILE A 736 -17.89 0.79 8.67
N PHE A 737 -16.62 1.10 8.94
CA PHE A 737 -16.24 1.93 10.10
C PHE A 737 -16.86 3.32 10.05
N THR A 738 -16.85 3.98 8.89
CA THR A 738 -17.41 5.33 8.75
C THR A 738 -18.91 5.31 8.99
N SER A 739 -19.62 4.36 8.38
CA SER A 739 -21.07 4.18 8.55
C SER A 739 -21.44 3.87 10.01
N TYR A 740 -20.60 3.07 10.69
CA TYR A 740 -20.73 2.81 12.13
C TYR A 740 -20.59 4.09 12.98
N LEU A 741 -19.58 4.91 12.69
CA LEU A 741 -19.33 6.15 13.42
C LEU A 741 -20.44 7.18 13.18
N GLU A 742 -21.00 7.24 11.97
CA GLU A 742 -22.17 8.08 11.65
C GLU A 742 -23.40 7.67 12.47
N ILE A 743 -23.65 6.37 12.64
CA ILE A 743 -24.70 5.88 13.55
C ILE A 743 -24.44 6.34 14.98
N LEU A 744 -23.20 6.25 15.47
CA LEU A 744 -22.85 6.75 16.80
C LEU A 744 -23.10 8.26 16.93
N LEU A 745 -22.78 9.04 15.89
CA LEU A 745 -23.07 10.47 15.85
C LEU A 745 -24.59 10.75 15.92
N SER A 746 -25.39 9.99 15.16
CA SER A 746 -26.85 10.06 15.20
C SER A 746 -27.42 9.67 16.57
N ILE A 747 -26.82 8.70 17.25
CA ILE A 747 -27.18 8.36 18.64
C ILE A 747 -26.82 9.51 19.59
N ARG A 748 -25.61 10.08 19.47
CA ARG A 748 -25.15 11.22 20.30
C ARG A 748 -26.08 12.42 20.16
N THR A 749 -26.49 12.76 18.94
CA THR A 749 -27.43 13.87 18.67
C THR A 749 -28.82 13.59 19.25
N THR A 750 -29.30 12.35 19.15
CA THR A 750 -30.57 11.89 19.75
C THR A 750 -30.56 12.03 21.28
N ILE A 751 -29.45 11.62 21.92
CA ILE A 751 -29.24 11.78 23.37
C ILE A 751 -29.19 13.26 23.75
N ALA A 752 -28.44 14.08 23.01
CA ALA A 752 -28.29 15.51 23.28
C ALA A 752 -29.63 16.27 23.15
N ASN A 753 -30.43 15.93 22.15
CA ASN A 753 -31.76 16.52 21.92
C ASN A 753 -32.84 16.00 22.88
N ARG A 754 -32.51 15.01 23.75
CA ARG A 754 -33.43 14.36 24.70
C ARG A 754 -34.74 13.88 24.04
N SER A 755 -34.70 13.42 22.79
CA SER A 755 -35.87 13.01 22.01
C SER A 755 -35.64 11.68 21.33
N LEU A 756 -36.64 10.79 21.35
CA LEU A 756 -36.59 9.47 20.70
C LEU A 756 -36.97 9.50 19.21
N ASN A 757 -37.33 10.66 18.65
CA ASN A 757 -37.89 10.78 17.29
C ASN A 757 -36.99 10.21 16.19
N ASN A 758 -35.67 10.22 16.38
CA ASN A 758 -34.70 9.78 15.37
C ASN A 758 -34.35 8.29 15.47
N ILE A 759 -34.84 7.55 16.46
CA ILE A 759 -34.46 6.15 16.70
C ILE A 759 -34.89 5.24 15.55
N THR A 760 -36.06 5.46 14.96
CA THR A 760 -36.53 4.68 13.81
C THR A 760 -35.62 4.83 12.59
N ASN A 761 -35.12 6.04 12.33
CA ASN A 761 -34.13 6.28 11.28
C ASN A 761 -32.81 5.56 11.59
N ILE A 762 -32.29 5.69 12.81
CA ILE A 762 -31.06 5.00 13.25
C ILE A 762 -31.18 3.48 13.07
N LYS A 763 -32.32 2.89 13.46
CA LYS A 763 -32.60 1.46 13.26
C LYS A 763 -32.57 1.07 11.78
N ASN A 764 -33.21 1.85 10.92
CA ASN A 764 -33.30 1.57 9.49
C ASN A 764 -31.94 1.69 8.80
N GLU A 765 -31.14 2.69 9.16
CA GLU A 765 -29.77 2.85 8.66
C GLU A 765 -28.88 1.68 9.10
N ALA A 766 -28.97 1.27 10.38
CA ALA A 766 -28.23 0.11 10.88
C ALA A 766 -28.56 -1.17 10.10
N LYS A 767 -29.84 -1.45 9.81
CA LYS A 767 -30.26 -2.60 8.97
C LYS A 767 -29.74 -2.50 7.55
N LYS A 768 -29.78 -1.31 6.95
CA LYS A 768 -29.30 -1.06 5.59
C LYS A 768 -27.79 -1.31 5.49
N ILE A 769 -27.02 -0.86 6.46
CA ILE A 769 -25.56 -1.07 6.49
C ILE A 769 -25.27 -2.56 6.72
N ALA A 770 -25.90 -3.21 7.70
CA ALA A 770 -25.70 -4.63 7.98
C ALA A 770 -25.98 -5.53 6.78
N SER A 771 -27.06 -5.25 6.02
CA SER A 771 -27.42 -6.01 4.82
C SER A 771 -26.52 -5.75 3.61
N SER A 772 -25.79 -4.62 3.58
CA SER A 772 -24.87 -4.27 2.49
C SER A 772 -23.48 -4.93 2.59
N ILE A 773 -23.17 -5.60 3.70
CA ILE A 773 -21.85 -6.20 3.96
C ILE A 773 -21.80 -7.63 3.42
N ASP A 774 -21.01 -7.84 2.38
CA ASP A 774 -20.79 -9.17 1.78
C ASP A 774 -20.01 -10.12 2.69
N LYS A 775 -20.33 -11.42 2.64
CA LYS A 775 -19.60 -12.48 3.36
C LYS A 775 -18.09 -12.48 3.06
N LYS A 776 -17.72 -12.17 1.83
CA LYS A 776 -16.31 -12.08 1.40
C LYS A 776 -15.54 -10.99 2.15
N THR A 777 -16.20 -9.89 2.51
CA THR A 777 -15.61 -8.81 3.31
C THR A 777 -15.31 -9.28 4.74
N ILE A 778 -16.16 -10.14 5.30
CA ILE A 778 -15.99 -10.72 6.64
C ILE A 778 -14.84 -11.74 6.66
N GLU A 779 -14.72 -12.56 5.62
CA GLU A 779 -13.60 -13.50 5.45
C GLU A 779 -12.25 -12.78 5.36
N VAL A 780 -12.20 -11.65 4.63
CA VAL A 780 -10.98 -10.85 4.48
C VAL A 780 -10.69 -10.03 5.75
N PHE A 781 -11.72 -9.52 6.43
CA PHE A 781 -11.59 -8.67 7.62
C PHE A 781 -12.40 -9.24 8.80
N PRO A 782 -11.87 -10.25 9.54
CA PRO A 782 -12.60 -10.92 10.62
C PRO A 782 -13.09 -9.98 11.73
N ASP A 783 -12.35 -8.90 12.00
CA ASP A 783 -12.70 -7.89 13.00
C ASP A 783 -14.01 -7.15 12.69
N SER A 784 -14.40 -7.09 11.40
CA SER A 784 -15.66 -6.46 10.98
C SER A 784 -16.89 -7.17 11.55
N TYR A 785 -16.76 -8.43 11.97
CA TYR A 785 -17.82 -9.18 12.63
C TYR A 785 -18.37 -8.47 13.87
N LYS A 786 -17.50 -7.81 14.66
CA LYS A 786 -17.92 -7.06 15.86
C LYS A 786 -18.78 -5.84 15.51
N LEU A 787 -18.50 -5.20 14.36
CA LEU A 787 -19.26 -4.06 13.86
C LEU A 787 -20.65 -4.50 13.38
N ILE A 788 -20.73 -5.62 12.66
CA ILE A 788 -22.01 -6.19 12.20
C ILE A 788 -22.91 -6.48 13.40
N PHE A 789 -22.34 -7.10 14.44
CA PHE A 789 -23.08 -7.42 15.65
C PHE A 789 -23.61 -6.17 16.37
N PHE A 790 -22.83 -5.08 16.39
CA PHE A 790 -23.35 -3.80 16.88
C PHE A 790 -24.53 -3.29 16.05
N LEU A 791 -24.42 -3.32 14.72
CA LEU A 791 -25.49 -2.86 13.83
C LEU A 791 -26.77 -3.67 14.05
N ASP A 792 -26.62 -4.99 14.25
CA ASP A 792 -27.72 -5.88 14.59
C ASP A 792 -28.37 -5.47 15.93
N ILE A 793 -27.59 -5.23 17.00
CA ILE A 793 -28.17 -4.81 18.29
C ILE A 793 -28.89 -3.46 18.18
N VAL A 794 -28.28 -2.46 17.54
CA VAL A 794 -28.93 -1.14 17.38
C VAL A 794 -30.21 -1.26 16.55
N SER A 795 -30.22 -2.11 15.53
CA SER A 795 -31.41 -2.35 14.73
C SER A 795 -32.58 -2.94 15.52
N LEU A 796 -32.28 -3.61 16.64
CA LEU A 796 -33.25 -4.22 17.55
C LEU A 796 -33.60 -3.31 18.74
N PHE A 797 -33.01 -2.12 18.87
CA PHE A 797 -33.32 -1.21 19.99
C PHE A 797 -34.80 -0.77 19.95
N ASN A 798 -35.48 -0.75 21.11
CA ASN A 798 -36.92 -0.52 21.27
C ASN A 798 -37.83 -1.46 20.45
N GLU A 799 -37.33 -2.62 20.02
CA GLU A 799 -38.14 -3.61 19.30
C GLU A 799 -38.85 -4.55 20.28
N THR A 800 -40.18 -4.58 20.27
CA THR A 800 -41.00 -5.33 21.23
C THR A 800 -41.43 -6.72 20.74
N SER A 801 -41.08 -7.10 19.51
CA SER A 801 -41.42 -8.42 18.96
C SER A 801 -40.73 -9.57 19.69
N GLU A 802 -41.43 -10.70 19.84
CA GLU A 802 -40.92 -11.90 20.51
C GLU A 802 -39.67 -12.47 19.82
N ASP A 803 -39.59 -12.34 18.49
CA ASP A 803 -38.43 -12.76 17.69
C ASP A 803 -37.18 -11.91 17.96
N ALA A 804 -37.35 -10.59 18.15
CA ALA A 804 -36.26 -9.70 18.52
C ALA A 804 -35.69 -10.05 19.90
N GLN A 805 -36.57 -10.34 20.86
CA GLN A 805 -36.19 -10.75 22.21
C GLN A 805 -35.44 -12.10 22.21
N LYS A 806 -35.91 -13.10 21.45
CA LYS A 806 -35.22 -14.39 21.27
C LYS A 806 -33.84 -14.21 20.65
N THR A 807 -33.72 -13.33 19.66
CA THR A 807 -32.45 -13.03 18.98
C THR A 807 -31.44 -12.39 19.94
N LEU A 808 -31.85 -11.35 20.67
CA LEU A 808 -31.00 -10.69 21.69
C LEU A 808 -30.62 -11.67 22.82
N PHE A 809 -31.55 -12.52 23.27
CA PHE A 809 -31.26 -13.54 24.28
C PHE A 809 -30.23 -14.57 23.80
N LYS A 810 -30.34 -15.03 22.55
CA LYS A 810 -29.35 -15.93 21.92
C LYS A 810 -27.97 -15.28 21.92
N TYR A 811 -27.87 -13.99 21.58
CA TYR A 811 -26.61 -13.26 21.63
C TYR A 811 -26.03 -13.19 23.06
N VAL A 812 -26.86 -12.94 24.07
CA VAL A 812 -26.43 -12.96 25.47
C VAL A 812 -25.88 -14.35 25.89
N GLN A 813 -26.49 -15.43 25.41
CA GLN A 813 -26.05 -16.81 25.69
C GLN A 813 -24.74 -17.16 24.98
N GLN A 814 -24.66 -16.91 23.67
CA GLN A 814 -23.52 -17.29 22.82
C GLN A 814 -22.18 -16.72 23.31
N TYR A 815 -22.18 -15.51 23.87
CA TYR A 815 -20.97 -14.84 24.35
C TYR A 815 -20.72 -14.99 25.85
N SER A 816 -21.25 -16.06 26.46
CA SER A 816 -21.06 -16.34 27.88
C SER A 816 -19.72 -17.01 28.22
N SER A 817 -19.05 -17.59 27.23
CA SER A 817 -17.86 -18.45 27.41
C SER A 817 -16.52 -17.84 26.96
N GLU A 818 -16.51 -16.75 26.18
CA GLU A 818 -15.27 -16.11 25.67
C GLU A 818 -15.01 -14.74 26.33
N SER A 819 -13.83 -14.58 26.94
CA SER A 819 -13.41 -13.32 27.57
C SER A 819 -13.32 -12.14 26.59
N ALA A 820 -13.02 -12.40 25.32
CA ALA A 820 -12.82 -11.40 24.27
C ALA A 820 -14.11 -10.70 23.78
N ASN A 821 -15.30 -11.19 24.17
CA ASN A 821 -16.61 -10.72 23.69
C ASN A 821 -17.53 -10.24 24.83
N LYS A 822 -16.96 -9.92 26.00
CA LYS A 822 -17.70 -9.49 27.20
C LYS A 822 -18.50 -8.21 26.98
N ASP A 823 -17.98 -7.27 26.19
CA ASP A 823 -18.60 -5.98 25.94
C ASP A 823 -19.84 -6.13 25.05
N LEU A 824 -19.74 -6.96 24.01
CA LEU A 824 -20.84 -7.33 23.11
C LEU A 824 -22.01 -7.97 23.87
N LYS A 825 -21.70 -8.85 24.83
CA LYS A 825 -22.71 -9.43 25.75
C LYS A 825 -23.38 -8.35 26.60
N THR A 826 -22.63 -7.37 27.07
CA THR A 826 -23.15 -6.29 27.93
C THR A 826 -24.10 -5.38 27.16
N VAL A 827 -23.73 -4.99 25.94
CA VAL A 827 -24.59 -4.20 25.05
C VAL A 827 -25.87 -4.95 24.66
N ALA A 828 -25.78 -6.25 24.37
CA ALA A 828 -26.95 -7.09 24.10
C ALA A 828 -27.89 -7.19 25.32
N LYS A 829 -27.35 -7.33 26.53
CA LYS A 829 -28.13 -7.36 27.78
C LYS A 829 -28.86 -6.05 28.05
N ILE A 830 -28.19 -4.91 27.88
CA ILE A 830 -28.79 -3.59 28.08
C ILE A 830 -29.95 -3.40 27.10
N THR A 831 -29.76 -3.76 25.83
CA THR A 831 -30.79 -3.67 24.80
C THR A 831 -31.98 -4.60 25.08
N LEU A 832 -31.71 -5.85 25.48
CA LEU A 832 -32.76 -6.80 25.86
C LEU A 832 -33.57 -6.30 27.05
N ALA A 833 -32.92 -5.83 28.11
CA ALA A 833 -33.58 -5.30 29.30
C ALA A 833 -34.45 -4.08 28.97
N ASN A 834 -33.94 -3.18 28.13
CA ASN A 834 -34.66 -2.02 27.63
C ASN A 834 -35.94 -2.44 26.88
N ASN A 835 -35.82 -3.36 25.92
CA ASN A 835 -36.94 -3.80 25.10
C ASN A 835 -38.03 -4.54 25.90
N LEU A 836 -37.62 -5.36 26.88
CA LEU A 836 -38.56 -6.05 27.78
C LEU A 836 -39.35 -5.03 28.61
N LEU A 837 -38.69 -4.02 29.16
CA LEU A 837 -39.35 -2.98 29.94
C LEU A 837 -40.34 -2.16 29.10
N ILE A 838 -39.97 -1.79 27.87
CA ILE A 838 -40.87 -1.09 26.94
C ILE A 838 -42.08 -1.99 26.56
N SER A 839 -41.88 -3.31 26.46
CA SER A 839 -42.99 -4.21 26.17
C SER A 839 -44.03 -4.31 27.30
N GLU A 840 -43.65 -3.98 28.55
CA GLU A 840 -44.51 -4.07 29.73
C GLU A 840 -44.98 -2.72 30.29
N SER A 841 -44.45 -1.58 29.83
CA SER A 841 -44.74 -0.23 30.37
C SER A 841 -44.99 0.82 29.28
N GLN A 842 -45.63 1.95 29.62
CA GLN A 842 -45.70 3.12 28.72
C GLN A 842 -44.28 3.69 28.54
N GLU A 843 -43.88 3.97 27.30
CA GLU A 843 -42.53 4.45 26.92
C GLU A 843 -42.00 5.55 27.87
N ASP A 844 -41.12 5.16 28.80
CA ASP A 844 -40.35 6.13 29.58
C ASP A 844 -39.14 6.58 28.73
N ALA A 845 -39.28 7.73 28.09
CA ALA A 845 -38.25 8.31 27.25
C ALA A 845 -36.93 8.56 28.02
N VAL A 846 -37.00 8.86 29.32
CA VAL A 846 -35.82 9.10 30.15
C VAL A 846 -35.04 7.80 30.35
N PHE A 847 -35.75 6.70 30.60
CA PHE A 847 -35.15 5.37 30.74
C PHE A 847 -34.51 4.87 29.43
N CYS A 848 -35.22 5.03 28.30
CA CYS A 848 -34.71 4.66 26.98
C CYS A 848 -33.43 5.43 26.62
N LEU A 849 -33.42 6.74 26.84
CA LEU A 849 -32.25 7.59 26.59
C LEU A 849 -31.06 7.23 27.49
N LYS A 850 -31.32 6.84 28.74
CA LYS A 850 -30.28 6.35 29.66
C LYS A 850 -29.62 5.07 29.16
N ASN A 851 -30.40 4.09 28.72
CA ASN A 851 -29.86 2.83 28.19
C ASN A 851 -29.17 3.04 26.84
N LEU A 852 -29.73 3.90 25.97
CA LEU A 852 -29.12 4.27 24.70
C LEU A 852 -27.77 4.97 24.92
N ARG A 853 -27.66 5.81 25.96
CA ARG A 853 -26.39 6.41 26.36
C ARG A 853 -25.38 5.39 26.85
N LEU A 854 -25.78 4.44 27.70
CA LEU A 854 -24.89 3.36 28.12
C LEU A 854 -24.37 2.56 26.91
N ILE A 855 -25.25 2.24 25.96
CA ILE A 855 -24.88 1.61 24.70
C ILE A 855 -23.86 2.48 23.95
N PHE A 856 -24.15 3.77 23.77
CA PHE A 856 -23.23 4.72 23.13
C PHE A 856 -21.86 4.76 23.83
N ASP A 857 -21.80 4.87 25.15
CA ASP A 857 -20.54 4.95 25.93
C ASP A 857 -19.71 3.66 25.80
N PHE A 858 -20.38 2.49 25.77
CA PHE A 858 -19.70 1.20 25.54
C PHE A 858 -19.10 1.06 24.13
N LEU A 859 -19.59 1.84 23.16
CA LEU A 859 -19.28 1.68 21.75
C LEU A 859 -18.44 2.83 21.18
N SER A 860 -18.57 4.03 21.73
CA SER A 860 -17.79 5.23 21.41
C SER A 860 -16.36 5.10 21.93
N ASN A 861 -16.18 4.52 23.12
CA ASN A 861 -14.88 4.06 23.64
C ASN A 861 -14.28 2.92 22.81
N GLY A 862 -15.06 2.38 21.87
CA GLY A 862 -14.69 1.32 20.96
C GLY A 862 -14.87 -0.06 21.60
N ILE A 863 -14.66 -1.08 20.79
CA ILE A 863 -14.38 -2.49 21.18
C ILE A 863 -13.15 -2.60 22.13
N LEU A 864 -12.69 -1.49 22.72
CA LEU A 864 -11.44 -1.32 23.44
C LEU A 864 -11.65 -0.42 24.69
N SER A 865 -11.53 -1.05 25.85
CA SER A 865 -11.31 -0.48 27.19
C SER A 865 -12.54 -0.23 28.08
N LEU A 866 -12.39 -0.66 29.35
CA LEU A 866 -13.37 -0.73 30.44
C LEU A 866 -13.21 0.41 31.47
N GLU A 867 -12.59 1.53 31.11
CA GLU A 867 -12.39 2.64 32.05
C GLU A 867 -13.41 3.75 31.79
N GLU A 868 -14.16 4.12 32.84
CA GLU A 868 -14.99 5.32 32.89
C GLU A 868 -14.13 6.51 32.43
N THR A 869 -14.51 7.18 31.34
CA THR A 869 -13.74 8.33 30.85
C THR A 869 -13.71 9.42 31.92
N ILE A 870 -12.69 10.28 31.89
CA ILE A 870 -12.60 11.39 32.83
C ILE A 870 -13.84 12.28 32.67
N GLU A 871 -14.33 12.45 31.44
CA GLU A 871 -15.55 13.15 31.09
C GLU A 871 -16.82 12.49 31.66
N ASP A 872 -16.95 11.15 31.59
CA ASP A 872 -18.08 10.40 32.15
C ASP A 872 -18.09 10.45 33.67
N LYS A 873 -16.92 10.30 34.30
CA LYS A 873 -16.76 10.48 35.74
C LYS A 873 -17.15 11.91 36.14
N ASN A 874 -16.66 12.91 35.41
CA ASN A 874 -17.00 14.31 35.67
C ASN A 874 -18.49 14.59 35.50
N GLU A 875 -19.15 14.01 34.48
CA GLU A 875 -20.58 14.24 34.25
C GLU A 875 -21.47 13.50 35.26
N LYS A 876 -21.08 12.30 35.67
CA LYS A 876 -21.72 11.54 36.75
C LYS A 876 -21.55 12.23 38.08
N ASP A 877 -20.35 12.70 38.40
CA ASP A 877 -20.06 13.47 39.61
C ASP A 877 -20.89 14.77 39.62
N LEU A 878 -20.96 15.48 38.48
CA LEU A 878 -21.79 16.68 38.32
C LEU A 878 -23.28 16.38 38.52
N LYS A 879 -23.83 15.30 37.94
CA LYS A 879 -25.24 14.91 38.10
C LYS A 879 -25.55 14.49 39.54
N THR A 880 -24.65 13.73 40.15
CA THR A 880 -24.78 13.29 41.55
C THR A 880 -24.73 14.49 42.48
N GLU A 881 -23.88 15.46 42.18
CA GLU A 881 -23.78 16.72 42.91
C GLU A 881 -25.03 17.59 42.74
N ILE A 882 -25.56 17.73 41.51
CA ILE A 882 -26.83 18.45 41.26
C ILE A 882 -27.99 17.80 42.03
N LEU A 883 -28.07 16.47 42.03
CA LEU A 883 -29.10 15.73 42.76
C LEU A 883 -28.97 15.91 44.28
N SER A 884 -27.74 15.85 44.79
CA SER A 884 -27.43 16.10 46.21
C SER A 884 -27.85 17.50 46.64
N TRP A 885 -27.52 18.52 45.86
CA TRP A 885 -27.93 19.90 46.16
C TRP A 885 -29.43 20.12 45.99
N ARG A 886 -30.11 19.47 45.02
CA ARG A 886 -31.57 19.51 44.94
C ARG A 886 -32.22 18.93 46.19
N ASN A 887 -31.73 17.79 46.69
CA ASN A 887 -32.24 17.20 47.94
C ASN A 887 -31.98 18.13 49.13
N ARG A 888 -30.78 18.73 49.24
CA ARG A 888 -30.46 19.70 50.30
C ARG A 888 -31.29 20.98 50.24
N ILE A 889 -31.70 21.44 49.05
CA ILE A 889 -32.62 22.58 48.90
C ILE A 889 -34.02 22.22 49.41
N GLN A 890 -34.43 20.95 49.30
CA GLN A 890 -35.71 20.46 49.81
C GLN A 890 -35.73 20.28 51.34
N GLU A 891 -34.56 20.15 51.99
CA GLU A 891 -34.42 19.98 53.44
C GLU A 891 -34.67 21.28 54.26
N GLU A 892 -35.06 22.39 53.60
CA GLU A 892 -35.28 23.72 54.17
C GLU A 892 -34.01 24.36 54.81
N GLU A 893 -34.11 25.61 55.27
CA GLU A 893 -32.99 26.29 55.94
C GLU A 893 -32.66 25.63 57.30
N SER A 894 -31.38 25.54 57.63
CA SER A 894 -30.90 24.90 58.86
C SER A 894 -29.81 25.72 59.55
N GLU A 895 -29.29 25.22 60.68
CA GLU A 895 -28.17 25.87 61.39
C GLU A 895 -26.90 26.01 60.52
N THR A 896 -26.80 25.22 59.45
CA THR A 896 -25.63 25.16 58.56
C THR A 896 -25.96 25.47 57.10
N LEU A 897 -27.21 25.83 56.78
CA LEU A 897 -27.66 26.09 55.41
C LEU A 897 -28.61 27.28 55.37
N GLU A 898 -28.27 28.29 54.57
CA GLU A 898 -29.08 29.51 54.39
C GLU A 898 -29.31 29.77 52.89
N PHE A 899 -30.51 30.22 52.54
CA PHE A 899 -30.89 30.59 51.18
C PHE A 899 -30.99 32.11 51.03
N LYS A 900 -30.55 32.60 49.86
CA LYS A 900 -30.73 33.99 49.44
C LYS A 900 -31.11 33.99 47.96
N SER A 901 -32.17 34.70 47.61
CA SER A 901 -32.65 34.78 46.23
C SER A 901 -31.66 35.52 45.32
N THR A 902 -31.00 36.54 45.86
CA THR A 902 -30.07 37.44 45.14
C THR A 902 -28.98 37.96 46.08
N PHE A 903 -27.86 38.41 45.54
CA PHE A 903 -26.75 38.97 46.31
C PHE A 903 -26.77 40.50 46.44
N PHE A 904 -27.25 41.23 45.44
CA PHE A 904 -27.37 42.70 45.54
C PHE A 904 -28.58 43.28 44.80
N THR A 905 -29.35 42.49 44.07
CA THR A 905 -30.51 42.97 43.32
C THR A 905 -31.79 42.86 44.15
N PRO A 906 -32.50 43.95 44.47
CA PRO A 906 -33.73 43.87 45.26
C PRO A 906 -34.81 43.03 44.59
N VAL A 907 -35.31 42.02 45.32
CA VAL A 907 -36.48 41.25 44.91
C VAL A 907 -37.72 41.95 45.48
N LEU A 908 -38.59 42.41 44.59
CA LEU A 908 -39.83 43.08 44.95
C LEU A 908 -40.95 42.06 45.01
N ASP A 909 -41.54 41.87 46.19
CA ASP A 909 -42.81 41.15 46.33
C ASP A 909 -44.01 42.06 45.98
N GLU A 910 -45.22 41.50 45.91
CA GLU A 910 -46.44 42.25 45.57
C GLU A 910 -46.70 43.42 46.55
N LYS A 911 -46.29 43.28 47.82
CA LYS A 911 -46.47 44.30 48.85
C LYS A 911 -45.47 45.46 48.72
N LEU A 912 -44.19 45.16 48.49
CA LEU A 912 -43.11 46.14 48.31
C LEU A 912 -43.26 46.86 46.97
N SER A 913 -43.72 46.17 45.93
CA SER A 913 -44.03 46.79 44.64
C SER A 913 -45.23 47.74 44.73
N ALA A 914 -46.32 47.36 45.42
CA ALA A 914 -47.44 48.26 45.70
C ALA A 914 -47.03 49.46 46.56
N ARG A 915 -46.19 49.25 47.59
CA ARG A 915 -45.66 50.32 48.44
C ARG A 915 -44.72 51.25 47.68
N LEU A 916 -43.89 50.74 46.77
CA LEU A 916 -43.09 51.54 45.85
C LEU A 916 -43.96 52.41 44.94
N GLN A 917 -45.02 51.84 44.35
CA GLN A 917 -45.94 52.60 43.51
C GLN A 917 -46.61 53.73 44.30
N MET A 918 -47.08 53.45 45.52
CA MET A 918 -47.63 54.49 46.42
C MET A 918 -46.61 55.58 46.76
N LEU A 919 -45.38 55.21 47.12
CA LEU A 919 -44.31 56.15 47.46
C LEU A 919 -43.83 56.97 46.26
N SER A 920 -43.85 56.39 45.05
CA SER A 920 -43.49 57.08 43.81
C SER A 920 -44.51 58.12 43.36
N ASN A 921 -45.77 58.01 43.84
CA ASN A 921 -46.86 58.94 43.54
C ASN A 921 -46.92 60.14 44.53
N LEU A 922 -46.10 60.14 45.58
CA LEU A 922 -46.03 61.24 46.56
C LEU A 922 -45.00 62.31 46.14
N PRO A 923 -45.20 63.59 46.52
CA PRO A 923 -44.25 64.67 46.20
C PRO A 923 -42.88 64.40 46.83
N SER A 924 -41.82 64.59 46.04
CA SER A 924 -40.43 64.22 46.39
C SER A 924 -39.89 65.00 47.60
N SER A 925 -39.92 64.39 48.79
CA SER A 925 -39.16 64.82 49.97
C SER A 925 -37.90 63.98 50.17
N ASP A 926 -36.92 64.49 50.92
CA ASP A 926 -35.71 63.72 51.27
C ASP A 926 -36.03 62.46 52.08
N SER A 927 -37.09 62.49 52.89
CA SER A 927 -37.60 61.30 53.60
C SER A 927 -38.18 60.26 52.65
N ILE A 928 -38.95 60.66 51.63
CA ILE A 928 -39.54 59.75 50.63
C ILE A 928 -38.47 59.16 49.71
N LYS A 929 -37.48 59.95 49.28
CA LYS A 929 -36.32 59.44 48.51
C LYS A 929 -35.53 58.40 49.29
N THR A 930 -35.36 58.62 50.59
CA THR A 930 -34.69 57.67 51.48
C THR A 930 -35.49 56.38 51.62
N GLU A 931 -36.82 56.46 51.79
CA GLU A 931 -37.70 55.28 51.84
C GLU A 931 -37.74 54.52 50.50
N ILE A 932 -37.76 55.21 49.36
CA ILE A 932 -37.65 54.58 48.04
C ILE A 932 -36.29 53.89 47.88
N SER A 933 -35.21 54.52 48.34
CA SER A 933 -33.85 53.95 48.30
C SER A 933 -33.72 52.69 49.15
N LYS A 934 -34.44 52.60 50.28
CA LYS A 934 -34.52 51.40 51.11
C LYS A 934 -35.29 50.25 50.46
N ILE A 935 -36.18 50.52 49.50
CA ILE A 935 -36.98 49.47 48.85
C ILE A 935 -36.36 49.01 47.52
N ASN A 936 -35.83 49.91 46.70
CA ASN A 936 -35.25 49.54 45.39
C ASN A 936 -34.05 50.42 44.94
N GLY A 937 -33.41 51.11 45.87
CA GLY A 937 -32.21 51.93 45.58
C GLY A 937 -30.95 51.34 46.20
N ASP A 938 -29.92 52.18 46.35
CA ASP A 938 -28.61 51.71 46.82
C ASP A 938 -28.60 51.26 48.28
N LEU A 939 -29.50 51.78 49.12
CA LEU A 939 -29.67 51.29 50.50
C LEU A 939 -30.23 49.85 50.50
N ALA A 940 -31.19 49.55 49.63
CA ALA A 940 -31.71 48.19 49.47
C ALA A 940 -30.61 47.21 49.03
N LYS A 941 -29.77 47.61 48.06
CA LYS A 941 -28.64 46.77 47.61
C LYS A 941 -27.66 46.47 48.74
N LYS A 942 -27.30 47.49 49.53
CA LYS A 942 -26.39 47.34 50.68
C LYS A 942 -26.96 46.46 51.78
N ALA A 943 -28.26 46.56 52.04
CA ALA A 943 -28.94 45.71 53.02
C ALA A 943 -28.95 44.23 52.59
N ILE A 944 -29.11 43.93 51.30
CA ILE A 944 -29.05 42.55 50.79
C ILE A 944 -27.62 42.00 50.86
N ILE A 945 -26.63 42.78 50.44
CA ILE A 945 -25.20 42.40 50.56
C ILE A 945 -24.85 42.12 52.02
N HIS A 946 -25.27 43.01 52.93
CA HIS A 946 -25.09 42.85 54.36
C HIS A 946 -25.77 41.58 54.87
N SER A 947 -26.99 41.27 54.43
CA SER A 947 -27.69 40.04 54.80
C SER A 947 -26.92 38.78 54.40
N CYS A 948 -26.42 38.72 53.16
CA CYS A 948 -25.59 37.60 52.69
C CYS A 948 -24.31 37.45 53.53
N PHE A 949 -23.58 38.54 53.74
CA PHE A 949 -22.32 38.53 54.49
C PHE A 949 -22.49 38.34 55.98
N LYS A 950 -23.58 38.84 56.57
CA LYS A 950 -23.99 38.52 57.94
C LYS A 950 -24.11 37.01 58.14
N SER A 951 -24.72 36.30 57.19
CA SER A 951 -24.80 34.83 57.24
C SER A 951 -23.42 34.17 57.14
N LEU A 952 -22.53 34.64 56.27
CA LEU A 952 -21.15 34.11 56.18
C LEU A 952 -20.36 34.36 57.48
N ALA A 953 -20.46 35.56 58.07
CA ALA A 953 -19.82 35.91 59.33
C ALA A 953 -20.33 35.01 60.48
N ALA A 954 -21.64 34.81 60.53
CA ALA A 954 -22.28 33.95 61.52
C ALA A 954 -21.88 32.48 61.38
N PHE A 955 -21.73 31.96 60.16
CA PHE A 955 -21.21 30.61 59.92
C PHE A 955 -19.74 30.48 60.33
N ALA A 956 -18.89 31.43 59.98
CA ALA A 956 -17.48 31.43 60.36
C ALA A 956 -17.29 31.51 61.89
N ASN A 957 -18.18 32.20 62.60
CA ASN A 957 -18.14 32.28 64.07
C ASN A 957 -18.82 31.10 64.77
N SER A 958 -19.55 30.25 64.06
CA SER A 958 -20.19 29.06 64.62
C SER A 958 -19.48 27.79 64.14
N ASN A 959 -20.22 26.80 63.62
CA ASN A 959 -19.68 25.50 63.21
C ASN A 959 -19.41 25.42 61.70
N GLY A 960 -19.25 26.56 61.02
CA GLY A 960 -19.25 26.63 59.56
C GLY A 960 -20.66 26.51 58.98
N GLY A 961 -20.75 26.51 57.65
CA GLY A 961 -22.04 26.41 56.96
C GLY A 961 -21.95 26.66 55.46
N THR A 962 -23.11 26.62 54.80
CA THR A 962 -23.26 26.86 53.37
C THR A 962 -24.30 27.96 53.15
N LEU A 963 -23.95 28.98 52.36
CA LEU A 963 -24.88 29.96 51.83
C LEU A 963 -25.15 29.63 50.35
N LEU A 964 -26.42 29.46 49.98
CA LEU A 964 -26.84 29.35 48.58
C LEU A 964 -27.43 30.68 48.11
N ILE A 965 -26.94 31.18 46.97
CA ILE A 965 -27.45 32.40 46.34
C ILE A 965 -28.06 32.03 44.97
N GLY A 966 -29.28 32.48 44.73
CA GLY A 966 -30.11 32.07 43.58
C GLY A 966 -31.25 31.12 43.96
N VAL A 967 -31.55 30.98 45.25
CA VAL A 967 -32.65 30.15 45.80
C VAL A 967 -33.50 31.03 46.71
N ASN A 968 -34.82 31.04 46.53
CA ASN A 968 -35.71 31.82 47.39
C ASN A 968 -36.11 31.04 48.65
N ASP A 969 -36.75 31.74 49.58
CA ASP A 969 -37.19 31.22 50.87
C ASP A 969 -38.26 30.11 50.76
N ASN A 970 -38.83 29.88 49.56
CA ASN A 970 -39.78 28.79 49.28
C ASN A 970 -39.09 27.57 48.64
N ASN A 971 -37.76 27.46 48.76
CA ASN A 971 -36.94 26.40 48.17
C ASN A 971 -36.98 26.35 46.63
N ILE A 972 -37.33 27.46 45.97
CA ILE A 972 -37.39 27.57 44.51
C ILE A 972 -36.11 28.21 43.98
N ILE A 973 -35.48 27.55 43.01
CA ILE A 973 -34.32 28.07 42.30
C ILE A 973 -34.76 29.21 41.39
N THR A 974 -34.22 30.41 41.63
CA THR A 974 -34.55 31.65 40.92
C THR A 974 -33.47 32.09 39.92
N GLY A 975 -32.23 31.60 40.11
CA GLY A 975 -31.11 31.82 39.21
C GLY A 975 -30.45 33.21 39.33
N LEU A 976 -29.14 33.25 39.08
CA LEU A 976 -28.33 34.49 39.10
C LEU A 976 -28.32 35.26 37.77
N GLU A 977 -28.96 34.75 36.73
CA GLU A 977 -28.96 35.32 35.37
C GLU A 977 -29.48 36.74 35.33
N LYS A 978 -30.49 37.06 36.17
CA LYS A 978 -31.03 38.42 36.28
C LYS A 978 -29.98 39.38 36.84
N GLU A 979 -29.17 38.94 37.79
CA GLU A 979 -28.09 39.76 38.36
C GLU A 979 -26.91 39.93 37.40
N TYR A 980 -26.58 38.92 36.59
CA TYR A 980 -25.55 39.03 35.56
C TYR A 980 -25.87 40.17 34.57
N LYS A 981 -27.14 40.34 34.20
CA LYS A 981 -27.60 41.41 33.30
C LYS A 981 -27.47 42.82 33.89
N THR A 982 -27.38 42.96 35.21
CA THR A 982 -27.20 44.26 35.88
C THR A 982 -25.74 44.71 35.96
N LEU A 983 -24.80 43.85 35.56
CA LEU A 983 -23.37 44.17 35.48
C LEU A 983 -23.05 44.95 34.21
N SER A 984 -21.84 45.51 34.16
CA SER A 984 -21.32 46.22 32.97
C SER A 984 -21.43 45.31 31.74
N LYS A 985 -21.66 45.87 30.53
CA LYS A 985 -21.83 45.07 29.29
C LYS A 985 -20.68 44.08 29.03
N LYS A 986 -19.48 44.35 29.53
CA LYS A 986 -18.30 43.48 29.38
C LYS A 986 -18.23 42.35 30.41
N ASP A 987 -18.99 42.44 31.49
CA ASP A 987 -18.91 41.60 32.69
C ASP A 987 -20.21 40.83 32.98
N GLN A 988 -21.10 40.67 31.98
CA GLN A 988 -22.40 39.99 32.13
C GLN A 988 -22.27 38.45 32.15
N ASN A 989 -21.33 37.93 32.93
CA ASN A 989 -21.03 36.51 33.05
C ASN A 989 -20.62 36.15 34.49
N ARG A 990 -20.38 34.85 34.74
CA ARG A 990 -19.98 34.33 36.07
C ARG A 990 -18.70 34.99 36.61
N ASP A 991 -17.73 35.27 35.74
CA ASP A 991 -16.46 35.88 36.12
C ASP A 991 -16.65 37.33 36.60
N GLY A 992 -17.42 38.12 35.84
CA GLY A 992 -17.77 39.49 36.22
C GLY A 992 -18.52 39.58 37.55
N TYR A 993 -19.49 38.68 37.76
CA TYR A 993 -20.20 38.57 39.04
C TYR A 993 -19.24 38.19 40.18
N GLY A 994 -18.35 37.24 39.92
CA GLY A 994 -17.32 36.79 40.84
C GLY A 994 -16.40 37.92 41.32
N LYS A 995 -15.86 38.71 40.38
CA LYS A 995 -15.02 39.87 40.69
C LYS A 995 -15.72 40.88 41.60
N LYS A 996 -17.01 41.13 41.34
CA LYS A 996 -17.83 42.03 42.18
C LYS A 996 -18.05 41.45 43.57
N PHE A 997 -18.31 40.14 43.68
CA PHE A 997 -18.42 39.45 44.96
C PHE A 997 -17.12 39.58 45.76
N ASP A 998 -15.96 39.30 45.17
CA ASP A 998 -14.67 39.35 45.86
C ASP A 998 -14.30 40.77 46.30
N ALA A 999 -14.61 41.77 45.47
CA ALA A 999 -14.43 43.17 45.83
C ALA A 999 -15.26 43.57 47.06
N LEU A 1000 -16.53 43.14 47.11
CA LEU A 1000 -17.41 43.39 48.25
C LEU A 1000 -17.01 42.56 49.48
N LEU A 1001 -16.55 41.33 49.28
CA LEU A 1001 -16.09 40.47 50.38
C LEU A 1001 -14.89 41.11 51.10
N ARG A 1002 -13.89 41.58 50.33
CA ARG A 1002 -12.73 42.30 50.87
C ARG A 1002 -13.15 43.58 51.61
N ASP A 1003 -14.14 44.29 51.08
CA ASP A 1003 -14.64 45.54 51.66
C ASP A 1003 -15.43 45.33 52.98
N TYR A 1004 -16.08 44.17 53.16
CA TYR A 1004 -16.88 43.86 54.35
C TYR A 1004 -16.14 43.01 55.40
N PHE A 1005 -15.08 42.27 55.03
CA PHE A 1005 -14.34 41.37 55.94
C PHE A 1005 -12.83 41.61 56.00
N GLY A 1006 -12.24 42.32 55.03
CA GLY A 1006 -10.79 42.40 54.84
C GLY A 1006 -10.20 41.23 54.03
N ASP A 1007 -8.88 41.26 53.79
CA ASP A 1007 -8.19 40.35 52.88
C ASP A 1007 -8.04 38.90 53.40
N SER A 1008 -8.08 38.68 54.71
CA SER A 1008 -7.83 37.36 55.32
C SER A 1008 -9.03 36.41 55.25
N PHE A 1009 -10.25 36.92 55.08
CA PHE A 1009 -11.45 36.08 55.13
C PHE A 1009 -11.62 35.16 53.92
N SER A 1010 -11.01 35.49 52.78
CA SER A 1010 -11.10 34.67 51.57
C SER A 1010 -10.55 33.26 51.75
N SER A 1011 -9.64 33.02 52.70
CA SER A 1011 -9.09 31.69 52.98
C SER A 1011 -10.06 30.76 53.70
N LEU A 1012 -11.14 31.29 54.29
CA LEU A 1012 -12.15 30.52 55.02
C LEU A 1012 -13.33 30.12 54.13
N ILE A 1013 -13.41 30.65 52.91
CA ILE A 1013 -14.54 30.41 52.01
C ILE A 1013 -14.12 29.65 50.77
N THR A 1014 -15.00 28.78 50.30
CA THR A 1014 -14.92 28.18 48.96
C THR A 1014 -16.21 28.47 48.22
N ARG A 1015 -16.10 28.94 46.98
CA ARG A 1015 -17.22 29.33 46.13
C ARG A 1015 -17.29 28.45 44.89
N LYS A 1016 -18.48 27.96 44.58
CA LYS A 1016 -18.74 27.12 43.41
C LYS A 1016 -20.03 27.56 42.73
N TYR A 1017 -20.00 27.71 41.41
CA TYR A 1017 -21.21 27.90 40.61
C TYR A 1017 -21.72 26.55 40.14
N LEU A 1018 -23.00 26.28 40.35
CA LEU A 1018 -23.66 25.08 39.86
C LEU A 1018 -24.84 25.49 38.96
N LYS A 1019 -24.88 24.96 37.74
CA LYS A 1019 -25.96 25.25 36.79
C LYS A 1019 -27.10 24.26 36.99
N PHE A 1020 -28.27 24.76 37.36
CA PHE A 1020 -29.52 24.00 37.31
C PHE A 1020 -30.29 24.34 36.02
N GLU A 1021 -31.35 23.58 35.71
CA GLU A 1021 -32.19 23.84 34.53
C GLU A 1021 -32.90 25.21 34.65
N GLU A 1022 -33.19 25.62 35.88
CA GLU A 1022 -33.91 26.82 36.26
C GLU A 1022 -33.01 28.06 36.33
N GLY A 1023 -31.69 27.88 36.55
CA GLY A 1023 -30.72 28.97 36.61
C GLY A 1023 -29.40 28.60 37.31
N ASP A 1024 -28.44 29.53 37.27
CA ASP A 1024 -27.17 29.43 38.00
C ASP A 1024 -27.37 29.70 39.49
N VAL A 1025 -26.82 28.82 40.34
CA VAL A 1025 -26.79 28.99 41.80
C VAL A 1025 -25.33 29.10 42.26
N LEU A 1026 -25.05 30.06 43.12
CA LEU A 1026 -23.75 30.21 43.77
C LEU A 1026 -23.79 29.55 45.15
N ILE A 1027 -22.91 28.58 45.34
CA ILE A 1027 -22.73 27.84 46.59
C ILE A 1027 -21.48 28.38 47.27
N ILE A 1028 -21.62 28.88 48.48
CA ILE A 1028 -20.51 29.40 49.28
C ILE A 1028 -20.43 28.57 50.55
N GLN A 1029 -19.36 27.80 50.70
CA GLN A 1029 -19.07 27.05 51.92
C GLN A 1029 -18.08 27.83 52.77
N VAL A 1030 -18.39 27.97 54.05
CA VAL A 1030 -17.58 28.71 55.03
C VAL A 1030 -17.10 27.75 56.10
N GLN A 1031 -15.80 27.73 56.33
CA GLN A 1031 -15.19 26.97 57.40
C GLN A 1031 -15.32 27.70 58.75
N PRO A 1032 -15.46 26.98 59.88
CA PRO A 1032 -15.36 27.58 61.19
C PRO A 1032 -14.02 28.30 61.36
N SER A 1033 -14.05 29.57 61.68
CA SER A 1033 -12.87 30.36 61.99
C SER A 1033 -12.40 30.07 63.40
N ILE A 1034 -11.08 29.92 63.55
CA ILE A 1034 -10.42 29.80 64.85
C ILE A 1034 -10.50 31.13 65.61
N HIS A 1035 -10.43 32.26 64.89
CA HIS A 1035 -10.53 33.61 65.44
C HIS A 1035 -11.93 34.19 65.24
N GLU A 1036 -12.30 35.18 66.05
CA GLU A 1036 -13.50 35.98 65.84
C GLU A 1036 -13.48 36.70 64.49
N VAL A 1037 -14.60 36.64 63.76
CA VAL A 1037 -14.78 37.30 62.47
C VAL A 1037 -15.78 38.43 62.65
N PHE A 1038 -15.35 39.65 62.34
CA PHE A 1038 -16.21 40.83 62.36
C PHE A 1038 -16.62 41.21 60.93
N LEU A 1039 -17.86 41.64 60.79
CA LEU A 1039 -18.35 42.34 59.60
C LEU A 1039 -18.08 43.83 59.79
N LEU A 1040 -17.34 44.46 58.88
CA LEU A 1040 -16.82 45.83 59.04
C LEU A 1040 -17.82 46.92 58.65
N LYS A 1041 -18.95 46.55 58.04
CA LYS A 1041 -19.99 47.48 57.59
C LYS A 1041 -21.36 47.04 58.05
N ASN A 1042 -22.21 48.02 58.38
CA ASN A 1042 -23.61 47.79 58.69
C ASN A 1042 -24.50 47.71 57.43
N ASP A 1043 -25.79 47.54 57.63
CA ASP A 1043 -26.83 47.43 56.60
C ASP A 1043 -26.97 48.69 55.71
N GLU A 1044 -26.57 49.86 56.22
CA GLU A 1044 -26.47 51.12 55.45
C GLU A 1044 -25.10 51.30 54.74
N GLY A 1045 -24.17 50.36 54.95
CA GLY A 1045 -22.81 50.38 54.40
C GLY A 1045 -21.87 51.38 55.07
N LYS A 1046 -22.15 51.78 56.31
CA LYS A 1046 -21.25 52.58 57.16
C LYS A 1046 -20.30 51.67 57.91
N ASN A 1047 -19.07 52.14 58.17
CA ASN A 1047 -18.06 51.38 58.90
C ASN A 1047 -18.49 51.19 60.35
N GLN A 1048 -18.79 49.95 60.71
CA GLN A 1048 -19.20 49.52 62.04
C GLN A 1048 -18.88 48.03 62.17
N GLU A 1049 -18.06 47.69 63.17
CA GLU A 1049 -17.68 46.30 63.42
C GLU A 1049 -18.81 45.56 64.15
N GLN A 1050 -19.32 44.50 63.54
CA GLN A 1050 -20.41 43.69 64.08
C GLN A 1050 -20.02 42.22 64.07
N LEU A 1051 -20.19 41.54 65.20
CA LEU A 1051 -19.96 40.10 65.31
C LEU A 1051 -21.28 39.36 65.36
N TYR A 1052 -21.46 38.43 64.43
CA TYR A 1052 -22.65 37.59 64.34
C TYR A 1052 -22.30 36.15 64.67
N ILE A 1053 -23.21 35.45 65.36
CA ILE A 1053 -23.17 34.00 65.53
C ILE A 1053 -24.47 33.37 65.01
N ARG A 1054 -24.40 32.11 64.59
CA ARG A 1054 -25.60 31.31 64.34
C ARG A 1054 -26.20 30.86 65.66
N ASN A 1055 -27.49 31.13 65.82
CA ASN A 1055 -28.34 30.67 66.91
C ASN A 1055 -29.56 29.97 66.29
N LEU A 1056 -29.54 28.63 66.29
CA LEU A 1056 -30.44 27.81 65.49
C LEU A 1056 -30.37 28.25 64.00
N SER A 1057 -31.51 28.47 63.35
CA SER A 1057 -31.60 28.98 61.97
C SER A 1057 -31.40 30.50 61.84
N SER A 1058 -31.16 31.25 62.92
CA SER A 1058 -31.08 32.72 62.89
C SER A 1058 -29.67 33.29 63.13
N SER A 1059 -29.32 34.39 62.47
CA SER A 1059 -28.03 35.09 62.63
C SER A 1059 -28.21 36.23 63.64
N LYS A 1060 -27.60 36.09 64.83
CA LYS A 1060 -27.75 37.04 65.94
C LYS A 1060 -26.45 37.80 66.19
N GLU A 1061 -26.56 39.12 66.33
CA GLU A 1061 -25.45 39.98 66.72
C GLU A 1061 -25.13 39.77 68.21
N LEU A 1062 -23.85 39.64 68.54
CA LEU A 1062 -23.38 39.60 69.91
C LEU A 1062 -22.91 40.98 70.36
N VAL A 1063 -23.45 41.44 71.48
CA VAL A 1063 -23.10 42.72 72.11
C VAL A 1063 -22.87 42.55 73.61
N GLY A 1064 -22.06 43.43 74.20
CA GLY A 1064 -21.85 43.49 75.65
C GLY A 1064 -21.27 42.19 76.25
N SER A 1065 -21.90 41.68 77.30
CA SER A 1065 -21.40 40.55 78.09
C SER A 1065 -21.35 39.23 77.32
N GLU A 1066 -22.26 39.01 76.36
CA GLU A 1066 -22.29 37.79 75.55
C GLU A 1066 -21.14 37.73 74.53
N LEU A 1067 -20.78 38.88 73.93
CA LEU A 1067 -19.61 38.99 73.08
C LEU A 1067 -18.32 38.66 73.85
N ALA A 1068 -18.17 39.23 75.05
CA ALA A 1068 -17.01 38.98 75.90
C ALA A 1068 -16.89 37.49 76.31
N LYS A 1069 -18.02 36.84 76.64
CA LYS A 1069 -18.05 35.39 76.92
C LYS A 1069 -17.66 34.56 75.71
N TYR A 1070 -18.20 34.90 74.53
CA TYR A 1070 -17.91 34.19 73.29
C TYR A 1070 -16.41 34.23 72.94
N VAL A 1071 -15.81 35.43 72.92
CA VAL A 1071 -14.38 35.61 72.62
C VAL A 1071 -13.51 34.85 73.61
N ARG A 1072 -13.81 34.94 74.92
CA ARG A 1072 -13.08 34.21 75.97
C ARG A 1072 -13.15 32.68 75.77
N ASN A 1073 -14.35 32.16 75.49
CA ASN A 1073 -14.54 30.72 75.28
C ASN A 1073 -13.85 30.22 74.01
N LYS A 1074 -13.83 31.04 72.94
CA LYS A 1074 -13.13 30.72 71.69
C LYS A 1074 -11.62 30.62 71.92
N HIS A 1075 -11.03 31.57 72.64
CA HIS A 1075 -9.62 31.52 73.04
C HIS A 1075 -9.28 30.29 73.90
N LEU A 1076 -10.15 29.91 74.85
CA LEU A 1076 -9.94 28.71 75.67
C LEU A 1076 -9.95 27.43 74.82
N LYS A 1077 -10.87 27.30 73.84
CA LYS A 1077 -10.90 26.15 72.92
C LYS A 1077 -9.60 26.02 72.11
N ILE A 1078 -9.02 27.13 71.65
CA ILE A 1078 -7.74 27.14 70.94
C ILE A 1078 -6.65 26.55 71.84
N LEU A 1079 -6.54 27.04 73.07
CA LEU A 1079 -5.55 26.57 74.05
C LEU A 1079 -5.70 25.07 74.34
N TYR A 1080 -6.93 24.58 74.55
CA TYR A 1080 -7.21 23.15 74.76
C TYR A 1080 -6.85 22.30 73.54
N SER A 1081 -7.20 22.73 72.32
CA SER A 1081 -6.84 21.99 71.09
C SER A 1081 -5.33 21.91 70.86
N SER A 1082 -4.58 22.97 71.18
CA SER A 1082 -3.12 22.96 71.13
C SER A 1082 -2.49 22.07 72.22
N LEU A 1083 -3.12 21.93 73.39
CA LEU A 1083 -2.69 21.02 74.45
C LEU A 1083 -2.95 19.56 74.06
N GLU A 1084 -4.13 19.22 73.54
CA GLU A 1084 -4.45 17.87 73.05
C GLU A 1084 -3.56 17.44 71.88
N SER A 1085 -3.30 18.33 70.92
CA SER A 1085 -2.38 18.05 69.81
C SER A 1085 -0.94 17.81 70.28
N ASN A 1086 -0.50 18.46 71.37
CA ASN A 1086 0.83 18.22 71.93
C ASN A 1086 0.89 16.92 72.73
N ILE A 1087 -0.19 16.55 73.44
CA ILE A 1087 -0.28 15.26 74.15
C ILE A 1087 -0.29 14.08 73.16
N ASN A 1088 -1.06 14.16 72.07
CA ASN A 1088 -1.11 13.12 71.03
C ASN A 1088 0.17 13.02 70.15
N LYS A 1089 1.08 13.99 70.24
CA LYS A 1089 2.41 13.91 69.61
C LYS A 1089 3.48 13.33 70.53
N VAL A 1090 3.20 13.27 71.84
CA VAL A 1090 4.10 12.75 72.88
C VAL A 1090 3.75 11.29 73.25
N LEU A 1091 2.48 10.89 73.09
CA LEU A 1091 2.04 9.49 72.98
C LEU A 1091 2.34 8.94 71.59
#